data_AF-A0A0Q7HQW7-F1
#
_entry.id   AF-A0A0Q7HQW7-F1
#
_cell.length_a   1.000
_cell.length_b   1.000
_cell.length_c   1.000
_cell.angle_alpha   90.00
_cell.angle_beta   90.00
_cell.angle_gamma   90.00
#
_symmetry.space_group_name_H-M   'P 1'
#
loop_
_entity.id
_entity.type
_entity.pdbx_description
1 polymer ?
#
loop_
_entity_poly.entity_id
_entity_poly.type
_entity_poly.pdbx_seq_one_letter_code
_entity_poly.pdbx_strand_id
1 'polypeptide(L)'
;MSDDKSDFLLDRRTFFLGTASALALGTTACGGGSQGSSFSPIGGAAAQQTPPQLTPAAVAGVDSPNTPGTPVTPETPAPEPTTPEPQVRKIVHPGLLVTEDDLQRIRDKLAAKAEPWVGGLNMMLKTNNTNLDAKPRPLAVVIRGVEGENYGQMIGDFVRALHLALRWKITNDEAYAKKSVEFLNAWSSTLTELGGNSNVYLASGLYGAQWANAAELMRTYPGWAKEDVARFQAMLLNVFYPKAHDFLVNHNGTETRKVTHYWANWDLANICAIYAIGVFCDRSDLVAEASNYYKSGRGCGASANNVYHVHPGYLGQWQESHRDQGHSTLGISLAGMLCQMAWNQGEDLFGYWNNRLLAGAEYVAKTNLADTNGNALYTMPFAPYNGVHGEGTAAAGTNSLRPNWDLIYSHYVSRKGLSAPWTKAMLDKIRPERVDGGDQPGMGTLLYARDPVPPARPSGLSAFLNDGKVQLSWWGTAGASQYLVQRAASPNGPFTTLAPVTEPRTYTDDPGQGTWYYRIDAVADAGEMTGADTLRVAVPGELWLHLPLNGDANDASGRGLNAQLKGGTSWGEGRNGGSAVQLDGRSGHIQLPDGAVSALGDFTIAVWVYWDTASVIARVFDFGSNDVAYMILILRDGNKQLRFSASRNQFWKEESVAGGETPTGRWVHLAVTLSGTTGTLYMDGAQVATADDIWINPFQLGNTTRTWLGRSQYGGDPYFKGRMQDFRIYSGAQDAAFIANLAR
;
A
#
# COMPACT_ATOMS: atom_id res chain seq x y z
N MET A 1 -12.99 62.44 12.03
CA MET A 1 -13.71 61.29 12.61
C MET A 1 -13.35 60.10 11.75
N SER A 2 -12.49 59.17 12.14
CA SER A 2 -11.56 59.04 13.28
C SER A 2 -11.20 57.55 13.24
N ASP A 3 -10.02 57.21 12.71
CA ASP A 3 -8.85 56.78 13.50
C ASP A 3 -8.92 55.25 13.77
N ASP A 4 -7.89 54.43 13.57
CA ASP A 4 -6.61 54.67 12.89
C ASP A 4 -6.05 53.35 12.30
N LYS A 5 -5.18 53.51 11.29
CA LYS A 5 -3.83 52.92 11.10
C LYS A 5 -3.41 51.70 11.95
N SER A 6 -2.54 50.80 11.48
CA SER A 6 -1.71 50.75 10.24
C SER A 6 -1.21 49.33 9.92
N ASP A 7 -0.66 49.18 8.71
CA ASP A 7 0.06 48.02 8.19
C ASP A 7 1.29 47.60 9.02
N PHE A 8 1.83 46.40 8.76
CA PHE A 8 3.22 46.27 8.29
C PHE A 8 3.46 44.92 7.55
N LEU A 9 4.65 44.77 6.96
CA LEU A 9 4.95 43.87 5.83
C LEU A 9 5.76 42.61 6.18
N LEU A 10 5.82 41.71 5.18
CA LEU A 10 6.78 40.61 4.93
C LEU A 10 8.18 40.75 5.58
N ASP A 11 8.74 39.65 6.09
CA ASP A 11 9.59 38.73 5.28
C ASP A 11 9.86 37.38 6.00
N ARG A 12 10.54 36.46 5.31
CA ARG A 12 10.93 35.10 5.68
C ARG A 12 12.22 35.06 6.51
N ARG A 13 12.36 34.06 7.42
CA ARG A 13 13.36 32.96 7.33
C ARG A 13 13.47 32.10 8.60
N THR A 14 13.64 30.81 8.34
CA THR A 14 14.39 29.75 9.03
C THR A 14 15.14 30.08 10.34
N PHE A 15 14.98 29.22 11.35
CA PHE A 15 16.13 28.72 12.14
C PHE A 15 15.90 27.27 12.64
N PHE A 16 16.98 26.59 13.04
CA PHE A 16 17.03 25.17 13.44
C PHE A 16 18.00 25.04 14.64
N LEU A 17 17.88 23.95 15.43
CA LEU A 17 18.68 23.65 16.64
C LEU A 17 18.36 24.59 17.83
N GLY A 18 18.53 24.19 19.10
CA GLY A 18 18.91 22.88 19.64
C GLY A 18 19.63 23.04 20.98
N THR A 19 19.26 22.26 22.01
CA THR A 19 19.80 22.42 23.39
C THR A 19 20.04 21.09 24.08
N ALA A 20 21.22 20.91 24.67
CA ALA A 20 21.57 19.81 25.57
C ALA A 20 22.69 20.25 26.54
N SER A 21 22.92 19.46 27.60
CA SER A 21 23.88 19.67 28.70
C SER A 21 23.39 20.56 29.85
N ALA A 22 23.73 20.30 31.12
CA ALA A 22 24.20 19.05 31.75
C ALA A 22 24.15 19.21 33.28
N LEU A 23 24.08 18.10 34.03
CA LEU A 23 24.64 17.97 35.38
C LEU A 23 24.81 16.47 35.71
N ALA A 24 25.74 16.14 36.60
CA ALA A 24 26.18 14.77 36.85
C ALA A 24 26.56 14.54 38.32
N LEU A 25 26.53 13.27 38.76
CA LEU A 25 27.47 12.58 39.66
C LEU A 25 26.81 11.31 40.27
N GLY A 26 27.59 10.24 40.48
CA GLY A 26 27.14 9.01 41.16
C GLY A 26 27.85 7.75 40.66
N THR A 27 28.77 7.19 41.45
CA THR A 27 29.66 6.08 41.06
C THR A 27 29.49 4.83 41.94
N THR A 28 29.46 3.64 41.33
CA THR A 28 29.99 2.37 41.88
C THR A 28 30.20 1.35 40.73
N ALA A 29 30.85 0.20 41.01
CA ALA A 29 31.53 -0.61 39.97
C ALA A 29 31.43 -2.14 40.16
N CYS A 30 32.10 -2.87 39.25
CA CYS A 30 32.37 -4.32 39.19
C CYS A 30 31.24 -5.22 38.59
N GLY A 31 31.52 -6.18 37.70
CA GLY A 31 32.79 -6.47 36.99
C GLY A 31 32.81 -7.80 36.21
N GLY A 32 33.55 -7.84 35.06
CA GLY A 32 33.75 -9.00 34.17
C GLY A 32 32.57 -9.30 33.22
N GLY A 33 32.73 -9.71 31.95
CA GLY A 33 33.92 -10.01 31.11
C GLY A 33 33.68 -11.31 30.32
N SER A 34 34.06 -11.49 29.04
CA SER A 34 34.67 -10.65 27.98
C SER A 34 34.42 -11.34 26.61
N GLN A 35 34.67 -10.83 25.40
CA GLN A 35 35.43 -9.66 24.92
C GLN A 35 34.50 -8.64 24.21
N GLY A 36 34.56 -8.17 22.94
CA GLY A 36 35.43 -8.35 21.75
C GLY A 36 34.58 -8.64 20.47
N SER A 37 34.83 -8.09 19.28
CA SER A 37 35.84 -7.14 18.75
C SER A 37 35.13 -5.93 18.07
N SER A 38 35.29 -4.69 18.55
CA SER A 38 36.30 -3.68 18.18
C SER A 38 36.19 -3.06 16.77
N PHE A 39 35.73 -1.80 16.71
CA PHE A 39 36.03 -0.82 15.66
C PHE A 39 36.17 0.59 16.30
N SER A 40 37.09 1.42 15.79
CA SER A 40 37.43 2.74 16.38
C SER A 40 37.35 3.86 15.33
N PRO A 41 36.80 5.05 15.67
CA PRO A 41 36.79 6.21 14.78
C PRO A 41 37.90 7.24 15.09
N ILE A 42 38.42 7.90 14.04
CA ILE A 42 39.28 9.10 14.05
C ILE A 42 38.79 9.97 12.87
N GLY A 43 38.70 11.31 12.93
CA GLY A 43 38.89 12.22 14.06
C GLY A 43 39.26 13.64 13.58
N GLY A 44 38.44 14.65 13.91
CA GLY A 44 38.67 16.07 13.54
C GLY A 44 38.41 16.41 12.06
N ALA A 45 38.29 17.68 11.66
CA ALA A 45 38.10 18.92 12.42
C ALA A 45 37.45 19.99 11.50
N ALA A 46 36.83 21.04 12.07
CA ALA A 46 36.24 22.15 11.30
C ALA A 46 36.64 23.50 11.91
N ALA A 47 36.98 24.47 11.05
CA ALA A 47 37.42 25.81 11.46
C ALA A 47 36.29 26.84 11.35
N GLN A 48 36.30 27.85 12.24
CA GLN A 48 35.36 28.96 12.26
C GLN A 48 35.88 30.14 11.41
N GLN A 49 35.01 30.78 10.62
CA GLN A 49 35.12 32.21 10.27
C GLN A 49 33.73 32.85 10.17
N THR A 50 33.67 34.18 10.40
CA THR A 50 32.44 34.92 10.73
C THR A 50 32.05 35.93 9.64
N PRO A 51 30.76 36.08 9.28
CA PRO A 51 30.28 37.18 8.43
C PRO A 51 29.56 38.31 9.24
N PRO A 52 29.75 39.60 8.89
CA PRO A 52 29.04 40.73 9.50
C PRO A 52 27.73 41.13 8.80
N GLN A 53 26.95 42.01 9.43
CA GLN A 53 25.67 42.56 8.92
C GLN A 53 25.85 43.66 7.85
N LEU A 54 24.88 43.79 6.93
CA LEU A 54 24.51 45.06 6.28
C LEU A 54 22.99 45.11 5.98
N THR A 55 22.46 46.32 5.81
CA THR A 55 21.03 46.64 5.66
C THR A 55 20.65 47.09 4.23
N PRO A 56 19.38 46.96 3.80
CA PRO A 56 18.92 47.42 2.48
C PRO A 56 17.85 48.54 2.51
N ALA A 57 18.04 49.57 1.66
CA ALA A 57 17.04 50.54 1.17
C ALA A 57 17.71 51.44 0.10
N ALA A 58 17.04 52.13 -0.82
CA ALA A 58 15.76 51.95 -1.54
C ALA A 58 15.73 53.01 -2.67
N VAL A 59 15.05 52.80 -3.81
CA VAL A 59 14.88 53.81 -4.88
C VAL A 59 13.47 53.72 -5.48
N ALA A 60 12.90 54.87 -5.85
CA ALA A 60 11.54 55.02 -6.40
C ALA A 60 11.47 55.00 -7.94
N GLY A 61 10.25 54.97 -8.50
CA GLY A 61 9.97 54.94 -9.94
C GLY A 61 9.73 56.31 -10.60
N VAL A 62 9.23 56.29 -11.84
CA VAL A 62 8.89 57.47 -12.68
C VAL A 62 7.63 57.17 -13.52
N ASP A 63 6.87 58.20 -13.90
CA ASP A 63 5.48 58.15 -14.42
C ASP A 63 5.28 58.26 -15.95
N SER A 64 4.10 57.78 -16.40
CA SER A 64 3.26 58.32 -17.51
C SER A 64 3.68 58.18 -18.99
N PRO A 65 2.76 58.37 -19.97
CA PRO A 65 1.28 58.55 -19.92
C PRO A 65 0.44 57.62 -20.86
N ASN A 66 -0.89 57.78 -20.80
CA ASN A 66 -1.95 56.97 -21.46
C ASN A 66 -2.19 57.19 -22.98
N THR A 67 -2.85 56.19 -23.59
CA THR A 67 -3.83 56.36 -24.69
C THR A 67 -5.11 55.56 -24.34
N PRO A 68 -6.34 56.10 -24.46
CA PRO A 68 -7.54 55.44 -23.93
C PRO A 68 -8.21 54.45 -24.90
N GLY A 69 -8.61 53.28 -24.39
CA GLY A 69 -9.46 52.29 -25.06
C GLY A 69 -10.79 52.07 -24.32
N THR A 70 -11.78 51.47 -24.99
CA THR A 70 -13.14 51.22 -24.47
C THR A 70 -13.14 50.28 -23.24
N PRO A 71 -14.06 50.48 -22.27
CA PRO A 71 -14.09 49.68 -21.05
C PRO A 71 -14.62 48.26 -21.32
N VAL A 72 -13.77 47.27 -21.08
CA VAL A 72 -14.19 45.88 -20.92
C VAL A 72 -14.44 45.66 -19.43
N THR A 73 -15.66 45.26 -19.05
CA THR A 73 -15.96 44.80 -17.69
C THR A 73 -15.15 43.52 -17.40
N PRO A 74 -14.34 43.47 -16.32
CA PRO A 74 -13.68 42.24 -15.93
C PRO A 74 -14.71 41.19 -15.55
N GLU A 75 -14.66 40.02 -16.17
CA GLU A 75 -15.35 38.85 -15.61
C GLU A 75 -14.70 38.51 -14.26
N THR A 76 -15.53 38.32 -13.24
CA THR A 76 -15.05 37.94 -11.91
C THR A 76 -14.38 36.56 -12.02
N PRO A 77 -13.14 36.37 -11.53
CA PRO A 77 -12.54 35.05 -11.47
C PRO A 77 -13.46 34.08 -10.74
N ALA A 78 -13.65 32.89 -11.29
CA ALA A 78 -14.32 31.83 -10.56
C ALA A 78 -13.60 31.60 -9.22
N PRO A 79 -14.33 31.47 -8.09
CA PRO A 79 -13.68 31.30 -6.79
C PRO A 79 -12.81 30.04 -6.82
N GLU A 80 -11.61 30.13 -6.24
CA GLU A 80 -10.74 28.97 -6.08
C GLU A 80 -11.51 27.85 -5.36
N PRO A 81 -11.33 26.56 -5.76
CA PRO A 81 -11.99 25.46 -5.10
C PRO A 81 -11.48 25.37 -3.66
N THR A 82 -12.28 25.88 -2.72
CA THR A 82 -11.99 25.86 -1.29
C THR A 82 -11.69 24.42 -0.87
N THR A 83 -10.48 24.18 -0.36
CA THR A 83 -10.12 22.89 0.24
C THR A 83 -11.21 22.51 1.24
N PRO A 84 -11.91 21.37 1.07
CA PRO A 84 -12.94 20.98 2.02
C PRO A 84 -12.34 20.86 3.41
N GLU A 85 -13.04 21.39 4.42
CA GLU A 85 -12.70 21.05 5.80
C GLU A 85 -12.69 19.52 5.95
N PRO A 86 -11.73 18.94 6.68
CA PRO A 86 -11.64 17.49 6.85
C PRO A 86 -12.90 17.00 7.58
N GLN A 87 -13.85 16.44 6.83
CA GLN A 87 -15.11 15.98 7.41
C GLN A 87 -14.82 14.94 8.48
N VAL A 88 -15.14 15.28 9.74
CA VAL A 88 -14.96 14.40 10.89
C VAL A 88 -15.85 13.19 10.68
N ARG A 89 -15.24 12.09 10.23
CA ARG A 89 -15.93 10.85 9.92
C ARG A 89 -16.62 10.34 11.18
N LYS A 90 -17.94 10.38 11.19
CA LYS A 90 -18.75 9.85 12.28
C LYS A 90 -18.45 8.36 12.45
N ILE A 91 -17.89 7.99 13.61
CA ILE A 91 -17.61 6.60 13.96
C ILE A 91 -18.94 5.88 14.26
N VAL A 92 -19.03 4.63 13.81
CA VAL A 92 -20.20 3.75 13.95
C VAL A 92 -19.97 2.75 15.07
N HIS A 93 -21.01 2.49 15.88
CA HIS A 93 -20.95 1.63 17.07
C HIS A 93 -22.22 0.75 17.21
N PRO A 94 -22.08 -0.55 17.54
CA PRO A 94 -20.85 -1.33 17.48
C PRO A 94 -20.37 -1.49 16.03
N GLY A 95 -19.11 -1.16 15.74
CA GLY A 95 -18.60 -1.02 14.37
C GLY A 95 -17.18 -1.50 14.12
N LEU A 96 -16.64 -2.38 14.99
CA LEU A 96 -15.44 -3.15 14.69
C LEU A 96 -15.79 -4.40 13.85
N LEU A 97 -15.29 -5.60 14.17
CA LEU A 97 -15.47 -6.78 13.32
C LEU A 97 -16.94 -7.19 13.08
N VAL A 98 -17.82 -6.90 14.03
CA VAL A 98 -19.20 -7.39 14.08
C VAL A 98 -20.14 -6.22 14.43
N THR A 99 -21.13 -5.94 13.57
CA THR A 99 -22.19 -4.95 13.85
C THR A 99 -23.39 -5.58 14.58
N GLU A 100 -24.36 -4.76 15.03
CA GLU A 100 -25.62 -5.31 15.54
C GLU A 100 -26.46 -6.00 14.45
N ASP A 101 -26.33 -5.61 13.18
CA ASP A 101 -26.94 -6.33 12.04
C ASP A 101 -26.29 -7.70 11.82
N ASP A 102 -24.97 -7.81 12.05
CA ASP A 102 -24.27 -9.09 12.04
C ASP A 102 -24.75 -9.98 13.20
N LEU A 103 -24.92 -9.43 14.39
CA LEU A 103 -25.46 -10.15 15.56
C LEU A 103 -26.92 -10.57 15.34
N GLN A 104 -27.74 -9.72 14.71
CA GLN A 104 -29.12 -10.04 14.38
C GLN A 104 -29.19 -11.20 13.38
N ARG A 105 -28.42 -11.16 12.28
CA ARG A 105 -28.29 -12.29 11.34
C ARG A 105 -27.93 -13.58 12.07
N ILE A 106 -26.97 -13.53 13.01
CA ILE A 106 -26.55 -14.70 13.78
C ILE A 106 -27.71 -15.25 14.64
N ARG A 107 -28.42 -14.38 15.36
CA ARG A 107 -29.60 -14.78 16.15
C ARG A 107 -30.68 -15.43 15.29
N ASP A 108 -31.02 -14.83 14.14
CA ASP A 108 -32.05 -15.34 13.24
C ASP A 108 -31.67 -16.69 12.62
N LYS A 109 -30.40 -16.85 12.20
CA LYS A 109 -29.90 -18.11 11.65
C LYS A 109 -29.85 -19.23 12.70
N LEU A 110 -29.49 -18.92 13.94
CA LEU A 110 -29.51 -19.89 15.04
C LEU A 110 -30.95 -20.27 15.44
N ALA A 111 -31.88 -19.32 15.46
CA ALA A 111 -33.31 -19.60 15.68
C ALA A 111 -33.90 -20.50 14.58
N ALA A 112 -33.52 -20.26 13.31
CA ALA A 112 -33.85 -21.10 12.17
C ALA A 112 -33.07 -22.45 12.13
N LYS A 113 -32.14 -22.69 13.06
CA LYS A 113 -31.24 -23.85 13.12
C LYS A 113 -30.42 -24.05 11.84
N ALA A 114 -30.08 -22.96 11.17
CA ALA A 114 -29.38 -22.97 9.89
C ALA A 114 -27.88 -23.29 10.06
N GLU A 115 -27.38 -24.23 9.28
CA GLU A 115 -25.95 -24.39 9.04
C GLU A 115 -25.47 -23.34 8.02
N PRO A 116 -24.22 -22.84 8.11
CA PRO A 116 -23.14 -23.31 8.98
C PRO A 116 -23.09 -22.63 10.36
N TRP A 117 -24.03 -21.73 10.68
CA TRP A 117 -24.01 -20.93 11.93
C TRP A 117 -24.16 -21.80 13.19
N VAL A 118 -24.96 -22.87 13.15
CA VAL A 118 -25.07 -23.85 14.23
C VAL A 118 -23.72 -24.55 14.47
N GLY A 119 -23.05 -25.03 13.43
CA GLY A 119 -21.69 -25.56 13.50
C GLY A 119 -20.67 -24.56 14.03
N GLY A 120 -20.75 -23.29 13.60
CA GLY A 120 -19.91 -22.20 14.08
C GLY A 120 -20.08 -21.93 15.58
N LEU A 121 -21.33 -21.82 16.05
CA LEU A 121 -21.65 -21.72 17.48
C LEU A 121 -21.09 -22.91 18.24
N ASN A 122 -21.29 -24.13 17.74
CA ASN A 122 -20.79 -25.35 18.37
C ASN A 122 -19.26 -25.37 18.51
N MET A 123 -18.48 -24.72 17.62
CA MET A 123 -17.03 -24.58 17.83
C MET A 123 -16.68 -23.59 18.94
N MET A 124 -17.43 -22.48 19.08
CA MET A 124 -17.29 -21.59 20.23
C MET A 124 -17.60 -22.32 21.55
N LEU A 125 -18.67 -23.14 21.57
CA LEU A 125 -19.13 -23.86 22.77
C LEU A 125 -18.26 -25.05 23.18
N LYS A 126 -17.47 -25.63 22.26
CA LYS A 126 -16.46 -26.65 22.60
C LYS A 126 -15.30 -26.13 23.45
N THR A 127 -15.15 -24.80 23.57
CA THR A 127 -14.10 -24.20 24.40
C THR A 127 -14.59 -23.88 25.81
N ASN A 128 -13.71 -24.04 26.81
CA ASN A 128 -13.98 -23.63 28.20
C ASN A 128 -13.96 -22.09 28.40
N ASN A 129 -14.17 -21.31 27.32
CA ASN A 129 -14.00 -19.85 27.32
C ASN A 129 -15.28 -19.12 27.77
N THR A 130 -16.47 -19.74 27.63
CA THR A 130 -17.75 -19.20 28.09
C THR A 130 -18.13 -19.67 29.50
N ASN A 131 -17.15 -19.98 30.35
CA ASN A 131 -17.36 -20.50 31.69
C ASN A 131 -17.55 -19.36 32.70
N LEU A 132 -18.67 -19.37 33.44
CA LEU A 132 -19.04 -18.32 34.39
C LEU A 132 -18.29 -18.40 35.74
N ASP A 133 -17.71 -19.56 36.08
CA ASP A 133 -16.89 -19.71 37.29
C ASP A 133 -15.45 -19.21 37.07
N ALA A 134 -15.05 -19.04 35.81
CA ALA A 134 -13.72 -18.54 35.45
C ALA A 134 -13.44 -17.16 36.05
N LYS A 135 -12.17 -16.94 36.40
CA LYS A 135 -11.66 -15.70 37.00
C LYS A 135 -10.60 -15.06 36.11
N PRO A 136 -10.55 -13.72 36.02
CA PRO A 136 -9.50 -13.02 35.29
C PRO A 136 -8.16 -13.18 36.00
N ARG A 137 -7.09 -13.12 35.22
CA ARG A 137 -5.70 -13.31 35.63
C ARG A 137 -4.86 -12.15 35.07
N PRO A 138 -5.14 -10.89 35.46
CA PRO A 138 -4.46 -9.74 34.89
C PRO A 138 -2.96 -9.73 35.24
N LEU A 139 -2.17 -9.10 34.38
CA LEU A 139 -0.74 -8.88 34.56
C LEU A 139 -0.45 -7.38 34.50
N ALA A 140 0.43 -6.89 35.38
CA ALA A 140 0.89 -5.50 35.33
C ALA A 140 1.83 -5.24 34.15
N VAL A 141 2.69 -6.23 33.83
CA VAL A 141 3.59 -6.22 32.68
C VAL A 141 3.40 -7.48 31.86
N VAL A 142 3.09 -7.32 30.57
CA VAL A 142 3.06 -8.43 29.61
C VAL A 142 4.36 -8.45 28.81
N ILE A 143 5.01 -9.62 28.75
CA ILE A 143 6.31 -9.84 28.13
C ILE A 143 6.16 -10.85 26.98
N ARG A 144 6.74 -10.54 25.80
CA ARG A 144 6.78 -11.43 24.61
C ARG A 144 8.17 -11.43 23.94
N GLY A 145 8.60 -12.59 23.45
CA GLY A 145 9.79 -12.80 22.62
C GLY A 145 11.11 -13.02 23.36
N VAL A 146 11.08 -13.22 24.68
CA VAL A 146 12.26 -13.40 25.55
C VAL A 146 12.00 -14.48 26.59
N GLU A 147 13.05 -14.98 27.24
CA GLU A 147 12.90 -15.89 28.38
C GLU A 147 12.03 -15.26 29.49
N GLY A 148 11.11 -16.03 30.06
CA GLY A 148 10.12 -15.53 31.02
C GLY A 148 8.90 -14.83 30.39
N GLU A 149 8.68 -14.95 29.08
CA GLU A 149 7.47 -14.44 28.43
C GLU A 149 6.16 -15.01 29.03
N ASN A 150 5.13 -14.16 29.14
CA ASN A 150 3.92 -14.44 29.92
C ASN A 150 2.60 -14.10 29.18
N TYR A 151 2.68 -13.61 27.94
CA TYR A 151 1.52 -13.12 27.17
C TYR A 151 0.39 -14.15 26.97
N GLY A 152 0.70 -15.45 27.01
CA GLY A 152 -0.31 -16.53 26.89
C GLY A 152 -1.40 -16.44 27.95
N GLN A 153 -1.11 -15.84 29.11
CA GLN A 153 -2.12 -15.55 30.13
C GLN A 153 -3.15 -14.52 29.64
N MET A 154 -2.69 -13.45 28.98
CA MET A 154 -3.57 -12.42 28.39
C MET A 154 -4.36 -12.96 27.20
N ILE A 155 -3.76 -13.82 26.35
CA ILE A 155 -4.49 -14.51 25.28
C ILE A 155 -5.68 -15.29 25.85
N GLY A 156 -5.44 -16.13 26.86
CA GLY A 156 -6.49 -16.94 27.47
C GLY A 156 -7.60 -16.11 28.14
N ASP A 157 -7.37 -14.83 28.43
CA ASP A 157 -8.31 -13.93 29.09
C ASP A 157 -9.08 -13.02 28.10
N PHE A 158 -8.45 -12.45 27.06
CA PHE A 158 -9.20 -11.66 26.07
C PHE A 158 -10.11 -12.54 25.23
N VAL A 159 -9.69 -13.78 24.90
CA VAL A 159 -10.54 -14.74 24.18
C VAL A 159 -11.75 -15.11 25.03
N ARG A 160 -11.61 -15.19 26.37
CA ARG A 160 -12.76 -15.32 27.28
C ARG A 160 -13.68 -14.12 27.17
N ALA A 161 -13.16 -12.90 27.37
CA ALA A 161 -13.97 -11.68 27.31
C ALA A 161 -14.78 -11.58 25.99
N LEU A 162 -14.15 -11.87 24.84
CA LEU A 162 -14.78 -11.91 23.53
C LEU A 162 -15.87 -12.99 23.44
N HIS A 163 -15.58 -14.24 23.84
CA HIS A 163 -16.54 -15.35 23.82
C HIS A 163 -17.75 -15.10 24.73
N LEU A 164 -17.53 -14.44 25.87
CA LEU A 164 -18.58 -14.05 26.82
C LEU A 164 -19.45 -12.92 26.27
N ALA A 165 -18.84 -11.91 25.64
CA ALA A 165 -19.56 -10.84 24.94
C ALA A 165 -20.44 -11.38 23.80
N LEU A 166 -19.89 -12.28 22.96
CA LEU A 166 -20.63 -12.97 21.90
C LEU A 166 -21.76 -13.84 22.46
N ARG A 167 -21.53 -14.59 23.54
CA ARG A 167 -22.56 -15.36 24.24
C ARG A 167 -23.72 -14.47 24.69
N TRP A 168 -23.45 -13.36 25.35
CA TRP A 168 -24.48 -12.40 25.75
C TRP A 168 -25.24 -11.86 24.53
N LYS A 169 -24.55 -11.34 23.51
CA LYS A 169 -25.17 -10.77 22.31
C LYS A 169 -26.02 -11.77 21.50
N ILE A 170 -25.75 -13.08 21.61
CA ILE A 170 -26.53 -14.15 20.97
C ILE A 170 -27.72 -14.59 21.84
N THR A 171 -27.55 -14.72 23.16
CA THR A 171 -28.54 -15.35 24.06
C THR A 171 -29.38 -14.36 24.88
N ASN A 172 -28.95 -13.10 24.97
CA ASN A 172 -29.40 -12.09 25.92
C ASN A 172 -29.25 -12.47 27.41
N ASP A 173 -28.47 -13.51 27.74
CA ASP A 173 -28.15 -13.87 29.13
C ASP A 173 -27.10 -12.90 29.70
N GLU A 174 -27.56 -12.11 30.67
CA GLU A 174 -26.79 -11.06 31.34
C GLU A 174 -25.63 -11.60 32.20
N ALA A 175 -25.64 -12.89 32.58
CA ALA A 175 -24.53 -13.49 33.33
C ALA A 175 -23.23 -13.46 32.50
N TYR A 176 -23.34 -13.69 31.19
CA TYR A 176 -22.19 -13.59 30.27
C TYR A 176 -21.73 -12.14 30.08
N ALA A 177 -22.64 -11.16 30.09
CA ALA A 177 -22.28 -9.73 30.03
C ALA A 177 -21.45 -9.32 31.25
N LYS A 178 -21.97 -9.62 32.45
CA LYS A 178 -21.31 -9.37 33.74
C LYS A 178 -19.94 -10.04 33.81
N LYS A 179 -19.83 -11.28 33.35
CA LYS A 179 -18.55 -12.01 33.30
C LYS A 179 -17.58 -11.45 32.26
N SER A 180 -18.04 -10.94 31.11
CA SER A 180 -17.17 -10.25 30.15
C SER A 180 -16.59 -8.96 30.76
N VAL A 181 -17.43 -8.16 31.42
CA VAL A 181 -17.01 -6.93 32.14
C VAL A 181 -16.04 -7.25 33.28
N GLU A 182 -16.21 -8.35 34.03
CA GLU A 182 -15.25 -8.80 35.07
C GLU A 182 -13.83 -8.96 34.49
N PHE A 183 -13.68 -9.50 33.27
CA PHE A 183 -12.39 -9.62 32.60
C PHE A 183 -11.88 -8.29 32.04
N LEU A 184 -12.72 -7.51 31.35
CA LEU A 184 -12.33 -6.20 30.81
C LEU A 184 -11.86 -5.25 31.92
N ASN A 185 -12.58 -5.21 33.04
CA ASN A 185 -12.26 -4.35 34.18
C ASN A 185 -10.97 -4.76 34.88
N ALA A 186 -10.76 -6.07 35.11
CA ALA A 186 -9.59 -6.57 35.81
C ALA A 186 -8.29 -6.32 35.02
N TRP A 187 -8.32 -6.38 33.69
CA TRP A 187 -7.15 -6.01 32.88
C TRP A 187 -6.93 -4.49 32.86
N SER A 188 -7.98 -3.67 32.67
CA SER A 188 -7.83 -2.21 32.66
C SER A 188 -7.49 -1.59 34.02
N SER A 189 -7.72 -2.29 35.14
CA SER A 189 -7.28 -1.87 36.47
C SER A 189 -5.83 -2.19 36.80
N THR A 190 -5.12 -2.95 35.94
CA THR A 190 -3.88 -3.63 36.34
C THR A 190 -2.76 -3.53 35.31
N LEU A 191 -3.06 -3.65 34.02
CA LEU A 191 -2.03 -3.64 32.97
C LEU A 191 -1.46 -2.22 32.76
N THR A 192 -0.16 -2.07 33.03
CA THR A 192 0.57 -0.80 32.88
C THR A 192 1.59 -0.82 31.74
N GLU A 193 2.10 -2.00 31.33
CA GLU A 193 3.20 -2.07 30.36
C GLU A 193 3.20 -3.33 29.47
N LEU A 194 3.68 -3.17 28.23
CA LEU A 194 4.15 -4.25 27.37
C LEU A 194 5.67 -4.18 27.24
N GLY A 195 6.37 -5.30 27.45
CA GLY A 195 7.82 -5.44 27.37
C GLY A 195 8.29 -6.69 26.62
N GLY A 196 9.60 -6.94 26.65
CA GLY A 196 10.28 -7.97 25.87
C GLY A 196 11.29 -7.35 24.90
N ASN A 197 11.56 -8.05 23.79
CA ASN A 197 12.34 -7.51 22.67
C ASN A 197 11.39 -6.90 21.61
N SER A 198 11.79 -6.84 20.33
CA SER A 198 10.96 -6.34 19.24
C SER A 198 9.57 -7.00 19.17
N ASN A 199 9.39 -8.24 19.65
CA ASN A 199 8.07 -8.86 19.72
C ASN A 199 7.05 -8.10 20.60
N VAL A 200 7.48 -7.10 21.37
CA VAL A 200 6.59 -6.13 22.03
C VAL A 200 5.66 -5.41 21.02
N TYR A 201 6.10 -5.22 19.77
CA TYR A 201 5.27 -4.63 18.71
C TYR A 201 4.23 -5.61 18.15
N LEU A 202 4.49 -6.92 18.20
CA LEU A 202 3.43 -7.91 17.98
C LEU A 202 2.45 -7.93 19.17
N ALA A 203 2.92 -7.68 20.39
CA ALA A 203 2.04 -7.57 21.55
C ALA A 203 1.15 -6.32 21.52
N SER A 204 1.63 -5.16 21.06
CA SER A 204 0.78 -3.97 20.87
C SER A 204 -0.26 -4.21 19.78
N GLY A 205 0.17 -4.71 18.62
CA GLY A 205 -0.68 -4.92 17.45
C GLY A 205 -1.77 -5.98 17.67
N LEU A 206 -1.37 -7.22 17.94
CA LEU A 206 -2.30 -8.35 17.99
C LEU A 206 -3.29 -8.21 19.15
N TYR A 207 -2.82 -7.80 20.33
CA TYR A 207 -3.64 -7.79 21.53
C TYR A 207 -4.43 -6.50 21.73
N GLY A 208 -3.91 -5.34 21.29
CA GLY A 208 -4.65 -4.09 21.28
C GLY A 208 -5.90 -4.17 20.39
N ALA A 209 -5.75 -4.77 19.20
CA ALA A 209 -6.87 -5.03 18.29
C ALA A 209 -7.94 -5.95 18.90
N GLN A 210 -7.53 -7.04 19.56
CA GLN A 210 -8.45 -8.04 20.09
C GLN A 210 -9.14 -7.58 21.39
N TRP A 211 -8.45 -6.83 22.26
CA TRP A 211 -9.08 -6.18 23.42
C TRP A 211 -10.13 -5.15 23.00
N ALA A 212 -9.82 -4.28 22.02
CA ALA A 212 -10.78 -3.32 21.49
C ALA A 212 -12.02 -4.00 20.88
N ASN A 213 -11.85 -5.12 20.16
CA ASN A 213 -12.98 -5.89 19.61
C ASN A 213 -13.85 -6.55 20.68
N ALA A 214 -13.27 -7.09 21.76
CA ALA A 214 -14.04 -7.61 22.89
C ALA A 214 -14.81 -6.50 23.63
N ALA A 215 -14.17 -5.35 23.83
CA ALA A 215 -14.75 -4.18 24.49
C ALA A 215 -15.88 -3.54 23.67
N GLU A 216 -15.75 -3.44 22.34
CA GLU A 216 -16.76 -2.82 21.47
C GLU A 216 -18.10 -3.55 21.49
N LEU A 217 -18.11 -4.89 21.56
CA LEU A 217 -19.34 -5.66 21.76
C LEU A 217 -20.04 -5.28 23.08
N MET A 218 -19.25 -4.96 24.12
CA MET A 218 -19.72 -4.56 25.45
C MET A 218 -20.05 -3.07 25.60
N ARG A 219 -19.67 -2.20 24.64
CA ARG A 219 -19.98 -0.74 24.65
C ARG A 219 -21.47 -0.44 24.89
N THR A 220 -22.35 -1.35 24.43
CA THR A 220 -23.81 -1.21 24.51
C THR A 220 -24.43 -1.87 25.75
N TYR A 221 -23.64 -2.46 26.65
CA TYR A 221 -24.15 -3.06 27.89
C TYR A 221 -24.28 -2.01 29.01
N PRO A 222 -25.51 -1.72 29.51
CA PRO A 222 -25.73 -0.65 30.50
C PRO A 222 -25.14 -0.96 31.89
N GLY A 223 -24.71 -2.20 32.14
CA GLY A 223 -24.03 -2.60 33.39
C GLY A 223 -22.51 -2.42 33.37
N TRP A 224 -21.92 -1.86 32.31
CA TRP A 224 -20.52 -1.44 32.31
C TRP A 224 -20.44 0.05 32.71
N ALA A 225 -19.75 0.37 33.81
CA ALA A 225 -19.67 1.74 34.31
C ALA A 225 -18.90 2.66 33.35
N LYS A 226 -19.28 3.94 33.26
CA LYS A 226 -18.64 4.88 32.32
C LYS A 226 -17.17 5.12 32.68
N GLU A 227 -16.88 5.07 33.96
CA GLU A 227 -15.57 5.20 34.59
C GLU A 227 -14.69 3.97 34.30
N ASP A 228 -15.30 2.79 34.19
CA ASP A 228 -14.62 1.57 33.74
C ASP A 228 -14.31 1.60 32.23
N VAL A 229 -15.27 2.06 31.40
CA VAL A 229 -15.07 2.26 29.96
C VAL A 229 -13.94 3.27 29.71
N ALA A 230 -13.96 4.41 30.40
CA ALA A 230 -12.91 5.42 30.30
C ALA A 230 -11.53 4.88 30.74
N ARG A 231 -11.46 4.05 31.79
CA ARG A 231 -10.23 3.35 32.18
C ARG A 231 -9.76 2.35 31.12
N PHE A 232 -10.68 1.64 30.47
CA PHE A 232 -10.35 0.71 29.39
C PHE A 232 -9.82 1.44 28.14
N GLN A 233 -10.43 2.57 27.76
CA GLN A 233 -9.93 3.46 26.71
C GLN A 233 -8.53 4.00 27.06
N ALA A 234 -8.31 4.42 28.32
CA ALA A 234 -7.00 4.87 28.78
C ALA A 234 -5.94 3.75 28.72
N MET A 235 -6.27 2.51 29.08
CA MET A 235 -5.36 1.35 28.91
C MET A 235 -4.96 1.18 27.44
N LEU A 236 -5.92 1.19 26.52
CA LEU A 236 -5.64 1.06 25.08
C LEU A 236 -4.76 2.21 24.54
N LEU A 237 -5.10 3.45 24.88
CA LEU A 237 -4.39 4.65 24.42
C LEU A 237 -3.00 4.85 25.02
N ASN A 238 -2.74 4.34 26.23
CA ASN A 238 -1.46 4.53 26.92
C ASN A 238 -0.52 3.32 26.81
N VAL A 239 -1.05 2.09 26.75
CA VAL A 239 -0.25 0.85 26.79
C VAL A 239 -0.02 0.25 25.40
N PHE A 240 -1.05 0.28 24.53
CA PHE A 240 -1.02 -0.39 23.22
C PHE A 240 -0.73 0.58 22.08
N TYR A 241 -1.53 1.66 21.97
CA TYR A 241 -1.41 2.62 20.87
C TYR A 241 0.00 3.21 20.68
N PRO A 242 0.74 3.69 21.71
CA PRO A 242 2.00 4.39 21.49
C PRO A 242 3.08 3.49 20.88
N LYS A 243 3.09 2.20 21.24
CA LYS A 243 3.99 1.19 20.69
C LYS A 243 3.58 0.80 19.27
N ALA A 244 2.28 0.72 18.98
CA ALA A 244 1.80 0.44 17.63
C ALA A 244 2.10 1.60 16.65
N HIS A 245 1.91 2.84 17.10
CA HIS A 245 2.25 4.05 16.36
C HIS A 245 3.76 4.15 16.11
N ASP A 246 4.58 3.99 17.16
CA ASP A 246 6.03 3.97 17.04
C ASP A 246 6.52 2.91 16.05
N PHE A 247 5.88 1.74 16.00
CA PHE A 247 6.21 0.72 15.01
C PHE A 247 5.92 1.15 13.57
N LEU A 248 4.81 1.84 13.29
CA LEU A 248 4.49 2.29 11.93
C LEU A 248 5.27 3.55 11.49
N VAL A 249 5.77 4.35 12.43
CA VAL A 249 6.58 5.55 12.14
C VAL A 249 8.07 5.24 12.09
N ASN A 250 8.58 4.52 13.10
CA ASN A 250 10.01 4.30 13.34
C ASN A 250 10.47 2.84 13.07
N HIS A 251 9.56 1.88 12.85
CA HIS A 251 9.90 0.47 12.59
C HIS A 251 10.96 -0.10 13.53
N ASN A 252 10.89 0.23 14.83
CA ASN A 252 11.91 -0.14 15.83
C ASN A 252 13.35 0.30 15.45
N GLY A 253 13.50 1.51 14.92
CA GLY A 253 14.77 2.10 14.50
C GLY A 253 15.30 1.62 13.15
N THR A 254 14.41 1.18 12.24
CA THR A 254 14.78 0.76 10.88
C THR A 254 14.08 1.56 9.77
N GLU A 255 13.28 2.56 10.11
CA GLU A 255 12.53 3.41 9.17
C GLU A 255 13.43 4.11 8.14
N THR A 256 14.64 4.46 8.56
CA THR A 256 15.71 5.00 7.71
C THR A 256 16.44 3.84 7.04
N ARG A 257 16.20 3.66 5.74
CA ARG A 257 16.89 2.73 4.82
C ARG A 257 16.59 1.22 4.97
N LYS A 258 15.85 0.77 5.99
CA LYS A 258 15.44 -0.64 6.16
C LYS A 258 14.00 -0.79 6.66
N VAL A 259 13.06 -0.05 6.06
CA VAL A 259 11.65 -0.06 6.47
C VAL A 259 10.96 -1.40 6.11
N THR A 260 11.52 -2.15 5.16
CA THR A 260 11.12 -3.53 4.82
C THR A 260 11.84 -4.61 5.65
N HIS A 261 12.40 -4.26 6.82
CA HIS A 261 13.05 -5.22 7.74
C HIS A 261 12.06 -6.08 8.54
N TYR A 262 10.77 -5.72 8.56
CA TYR A 262 9.73 -6.52 9.20
C TYR A 262 8.78 -7.10 8.15
N TRP A 263 8.26 -8.29 8.44
CA TRP A 263 7.30 -8.98 7.58
C TRP A 263 5.91 -8.38 7.67
N ALA A 264 5.09 -8.52 6.61
CA ALA A 264 3.78 -7.90 6.47
C ALA A 264 2.86 -8.07 7.71
N ASN A 265 2.88 -9.22 8.38
CA ASN A 265 2.09 -9.44 9.61
C ASN A 265 2.38 -8.46 10.76
N TRP A 266 3.61 -7.92 10.87
CA TRP A 266 4.00 -7.01 11.96
C TRP A 266 3.33 -5.64 11.82
N ASP A 267 3.46 -5.03 10.64
CA ASP A 267 2.75 -3.82 10.26
C ASP A 267 1.24 -4.05 10.36
N LEU A 268 0.70 -5.12 9.74
CA LEU A 268 -0.74 -5.41 9.72
C LEU A 268 -1.33 -5.56 11.13
N ALA A 269 -0.60 -6.16 12.07
CA ALA A 269 -1.03 -6.24 13.47
C ALA A 269 -1.18 -4.85 14.09
N ASN A 270 -0.20 -3.96 13.89
CA ASN A 270 -0.20 -2.62 14.48
C ASN A 270 -1.21 -1.68 13.79
N ILE A 271 -1.39 -1.78 12.47
CA ILE A 271 -2.48 -1.12 11.74
C ILE A 271 -3.84 -1.57 12.32
N CYS A 272 -4.03 -2.87 12.59
CA CYS A 272 -5.25 -3.37 13.21
C CYS A 272 -5.48 -2.81 14.62
N ALA A 273 -4.44 -2.70 15.45
CA ALA A 273 -4.56 -2.08 16.78
C ALA A 273 -4.96 -0.61 16.66
N ILE A 274 -4.27 0.18 15.84
CA ILE A 274 -4.54 1.62 15.70
C ILE A 274 -5.96 1.85 15.16
N TYR A 275 -6.42 1.07 14.17
CA TYR A 275 -7.81 1.14 13.67
C TYR A 275 -8.82 0.78 14.76
N ALA A 276 -8.59 -0.32 15.48
CA ALA A 276 -9.55 -0.83 16.46
C ALA A 276 -9.64 0.06 17.71
N ILE A 277 -8.49 0.54 18.20
CA ILE A 277 -8.38 1.51 19.29
C ILE A 277 -8.96 2.86 18.84
N GLY A 278 -8.73 3.28 17.60
CA GLY A 278 -9.30 4.49 17.02
C GLY A 278 -10.82 4.52 17.07
N VAL A 279 -11.48 3.45 16.61
CA VAL A 279 -12.94 3.30 16.77
C VAL A 279 -13.31 3.24 18.26
N PHE A 280 -12.75 2.32 19.05
CA PHE A 280 -13.19 2.15 20.45
C PHE A 280 -12.89 3.34 21.37
N CYS A 281 -11.99 4.25 21.00
CA CYS A 281 -11.70 5.48 21.75
C CYS A 281 -12.32 6.72 21.10
N ASP A 282 -13.21 6.56 20.12
CA ASP A 282 -13.91 7.63 19.41
C ASP A 282 -12.93 8.64 18.74
N ARG A 283 -11.79 8.14 18.27
CA ARG A 283 -10.63 8.86 17.72
C ARG A 283 -10.49 8.63 16.20
N SER A 284 -11.16 9.47 15.42
CA SER A 284 -11.21 9.37 13.95
C SER A 284 -9.86 9.64 13.26
N ASP A 285 -8.94 10.32 13.93
CA ASP A 285 -7.55 10.54 13.50
C ASP A 285 -6.74 9.24 13.46
N LEU A 286 -6.92 8.35 14.44
CA LEU A 286 -6.27 7.03 14.46
C LEU A 286 -6.87 6.08 13.41
N VAL A 287 -8.19 6.18 13.19
CA VAL A 287 -8.88 5.48 12.09
C VAL A 287 -8.30 5.92 10.72
N ALA A 288 -8.03 7.21 10.56
CA ALA A 288 -7.40 7.75 9.35
C ALA A 288 -5.92 7.33 9.23
N GLU A 289 -5.14 7.35 10.31
CA GLU A 289 -3.74 6.89 10.35
C GLU A 289 -3.63 5.45 9.83
N ALA A 290 -4.40 4.53 10.40
CA ALA A 290 -4.39 3.12 10.02
C ALA A 290 -4.84 2.88 8.56
N SER A 291 -5.89 3.57 8.10
CA SER A 291 -6.34 3.46 6.70
C SER A 291 -5.30 4.02 5.71
N ASN A 292 -4.73 5.19 6.01
CA ASN A 292 -3.71 5.83 5.17
C ASN A 292 -2.41 5.01 5.11
N TYR A 293 -2.03 4.37 6.22
CA TYR A 293 -0.89 3.45 6.23
C TYR A 293 -1.17 2.20 5.39
N TYR A 294 -2.36 1.60 5.50
CA TYR A 294 -2.71 0.44 4.65
C TYR A 294 -2.71 0.80 3.16
N LYS A 295 -3.12 2.01 2.77
CA LYS A 295 -3.11 2.45 1.36
C LYS A 295 -1.71 2.80 0.84
N SER A 296 -0.93 3.56 1.63
CA SER A 296 0.27 4.27 1.14
C SER A 296 1.49 4.25 2.08
N GLY A 297 1.46 3.40 3.12
CA GLY A 297 2.55 3.21 4.06
C GLY A 297 3.84 2.68 3.41
N ARG A 298 4.97 2.86 4.11
CA ARG A 298 6.31 2.51 3.61
C ARG A 298 6.70 1.05 3.92
N GLY A 299 6.29 0.52 5.07
CA GLY A 299 6.64 -0.85 5.49
C GLY A 299 5.78 -1.94 4.85
N CYS A 300 6.05 -3.18 5.21
CA CYS A 300 5.53 -4.36 4.52
C CYS A 300 4.02 -4.60 4.66
N GLY A 301 3.32 -3.92 5.58
CA GLY A 301 1.88 -4.10 5.78
C GLY A 301 0.96 -3.27 4.89
N ALA A 302 1.50 -2.27 4.19
CA ALA A 302 0.73 -1.52 3.19
C ALA A 302 0.27 -2.47 2.06
N SER A 303 -0.90 -2.23 1.48
CA SER A 303 -1.51 -3.00 0.37
C SER A 303 -0.60 -3.06 -0.88
N ALA A 304 0.29 -2.07 -1.03
CA ALA A 304 1.39 -2.12 -1.99
C ALA A 304 2.37 -3.25 -1.70
N ASN A 305 2.81 -3.40 -0.45
CA ASN A 305 3.97 -4.20 -0.09
C ASN A 305 3.58 -5.60 0.40
N ASN A 306 2.43 -5.76 1.06
CA ASN A 306 1.96 -7.04 1.58
C ASN A 306 1.58 -8.03 0.46
N VAL A 307 1.23 -7.54 -0.72
CA VAL A 307 1.19 -8.32 -1.96
C VAL A 307 2.26 -7.77 -2.91
N TYR A 308 3.41 -8.44 -2.96
CA TYR A 308 4.64 -7.96 -3.61
C TYR A 308 4.52 -7.85 -5.14
N HIS A 309 3.81 -8.77 -5.79
CA HIS A 309 3.68 -8.82 -7.25
C HIS A 309 2.28 -9.36 -7.62
N VAL A 310 1.74 -8.94 -8.77
CA VAL A 310 0.51 -9.47 -9.37
C VAL A 310 0.87 -10.36 -10.54
N HIS A 311 0.69 -11.67 -10.40
CA HIS A 311 0.80 -12.60 -11.52
C HIS A 311 -0.52 -12.65 -12.33
N PRO A 312 -0.47 -13.08 -13.60
CA PRO A 312 -1.65 -13.14 -14.45
C PRO A 312 -2.78 -13.98 -13.83
N GLY A 313 -4.02 -13.52 -14.00
CA GLY A 313 -5.20 -14.08 -13.35
C GLY A 313 -5.41 -13.56 -11.92
N TYR A 314 -4.81 -12.42 -11.60
CA TYR A 314 -4.79 -11.80 -10.27
C TYR A 314 -4.33 -12.72 -9.15
N LEU A 315 -3.34 -13.56 -9.44
CA LEU A 315 -2.62 -14.35 -8.45
C LEU A 315 -1.58 -13.43 -7.77
N GLY A 316 -2.01 -12.75 -6.71
CA GLY A 316 -1.19 -11.79 -5.96
C GLY A 316 -0.20 -12.47 -5.02
N GLN A 317 1.08 -12.50 -5.38
CA GLN A 317 2.14 -13.05 -4.54
C GLN A 317 2.24 -12.30 -3.20
N TRP A 318 1.84 -12.97 -2.12
CA TRP A 318 1.93 -12.42 -0.76
C TRP A 318 3.40 -12.27 -0.33
N GLN A 319 3.72 -11.21 0.39
CA GLN A 319 5.10 -10.84 0.75
C GLN A 319 5.82 -11.94 1.55
N GLU A 320 5.07 -12.65 2.40
CA GLU A 320 5.60 -13.76 3.22
C GLU A 320 5.61 -15.13 2.50
N SER A 321 5.22 -15.20 1.23
CA SER A 321 5.02 -16.49 0.52
C SER A 321 6.28 -17.36 0.52
N HIS A 322 7.47 -16.76 0.41
CA HIS A 322 8.75 -17.48 0.39
C HIS A 322 9.32 -17.78 1.77
N ARG A 323 8.69 -17.25 2.83
CA ARG A 323 9.05 -17.49 4.23
C ARG A 323 8.35 -18.74 4.72
N ASP A 324 7.02 -18.68 4.87
CA ASP A 324 6.15 -19.82 5.21
C ASP A 324 4.65 -19.49 5.05
N GLN A 325 3.82 -20.53 5.02
CA GLN A 325 2.36 -20.38 4.93
C GLN A 325 1.66 -20.11 6.28
N GLY A 326 2.33 -20.34 7.42
CA GLY A 326 1.79 -20.00 8.74
C GLY A 326 1.59 -18.50 8.92
N HIS A 327 2.57 -17.72 8.45
CA HIS A 327 2.53 -16.27 8.45
C HIS A 327 1.88 -15.67 7.20
N SER A 328 1.97 -16.32 6.03
CA SER A 328 1.18 -15.89 4.85
C SER A 328 -0.33 -15.91 5.14
N THR A 329 -0.84 -16.96 5.78
CA THR A 329 -2.26 -17.03 6.20
C THR A 329 -2.59 -16.11 7.38
N LEU A 330 -1.64 -15.80 8.27
CA LEU A 330 -1.81 -14.73 9.26
C LEU A 330 -1.95 -13.36 8.59
N GLY A 331 -1.16 -13.08 7.55
CA GLY A 331 -1.24 -11.85 6.77
C GLY A 331 -2.61 -11.63 6.14
N ILE A 332 -3.18 -12.66 5.50
CA ILE A 332 -4.56 -12.61 4.97
C ILE A 332 -5.58 -12.39 6.11
N SER A 333 -5.41 -13.06 7.26
CA SER A 333 -6.29 -12.91 8.42
C SER A 333 -6.29 -11.49 8.99
N LEU A 334 -5.12 -10.87 9.16
CA LEU A 334 -4.98 -9.51 9.69
C LEU A 334 -5.48 -8.46 8.68
N ALA A 335 -5.13 -8.60 7.39
CA ALA A 335 -5.63 -7.70 6.36
C ALA A 335 -7.16 -7.81 6.18
N GLY A 336 -7.72 -9.03 6.28
CA GLY A 336 -9.16 -9.25 6.31
C GLY A 336 -9.84 -8.61 7.53
N MET A 337 -9.26 -8.76 8.72
CA MET A 337 -9.74 -8.12 9.95
C MET A 337 -9.78 -6.58 9.82
N LEU A 338 -8.70 -5.97 9.31
CA LEU A 338 -8.66 -4.54 9.01
C LEU A 338 -9.76 -4.13 8.02
N CYS A 339 -9.88 -4.84 6.90
CA CYS A 339 -10.86 -4.50 5.87
C CYS A 339 -12.31 -4.68 6.36
N GLN A 340 -12.58 -5.61 7.28
CA GLN A 340 -13.90 -5.81 7.88
C GLN A 340 -14.26 -4.73 8.91
N MET A 341 -13.31 -4.31 9.75
CA MET A 341 -13.51 -3.13 10.62
C MET A 341 -13.73 -1.87 9.77
N ALA A 342 -12.96 -1.69 8.71
CA ALA A 342 -13.09 -0.54 7.83
C ALA A 342 -14.39 -0.54 7.02
N TRP A 343 -14.84 -1.70 6.52
CA TRP A 343 -16.15 -1.85 5.88
C TRP A 343 -17.29 -1.47 6.83
N ASN A 344 -17.21 -1.89 8.10
CA ASN A 344 -18.23 -1.58 9.10
C ASN A 344 -18.24 -0.09 9.52
N GLN A 345 -17.17 0.66 9.24
CA GLN A 345 -17.14 2.14 9.30
C GLN A 345 -17.53 2.81 7.96
N GLY A 346 -17.82 2.04 6.91
CA GLY A 346 -18.21 2.53 5.58
C GLY A 346 -17.07 2.72 4.57
N GLU A 347 -15.96 1.96 4.67
CA GLU A 347 -14.82 2.03 3.75
C GLU A 347 -14.58 0.72 3.00
N ASP A 348 -14.60 0.73 1.66
CA ASP A 348 -14.27 -0.47 0.89
C ASP A 348 -12.75 -0.68 0.73
N LEU A 349 -12.06 -0.98 1.84
CA LEU A 349 -10.67 -1.45 1.80
C LEU A 349 -10.54 -2.83 1.14
N PHE A 350 -11.60 -3.64 1.10
CA PHE A 350 -11.61 -4.91 0.36
C PHE A 350 -11.53 -4.68 -1.16
N GLY A 351 -12.19 -3.65 -1.68
CA GLY A 351 -12.15 -3.24 -3.08
C GLY A 351 -10.92 -2.43 -3.47
N TYR A 352 -10.15 -1.92 -2.50
CA TYR A 352 -8.97 -1.08 -2.75
C TYR A 352 -7.98 -1.72 -3.74
N TRP A 353 -7.48 -0.89 -4.66
CA TRP A 353 -6.55 -1.26 -5.73
C TRP A 353 -6.97 -2.56 -6.45
N ASN A 354 -8.17 -2.51 -7.07
CA ASN A 354 -8.78 -3.60 -7.83
C ASN A 354 -8.87 -4.92 -7.04
N ASN A 355 -9.47 -4.86 -5.84
CA ASN A 355 -9.57 -5.98 -4.90
C ASN A 355 -8.21 -6.61 -4.50
N ARG A 356 -7.20 -5.78 -4.15
CA ARG A 356 -5.82 -6.20 -3.86
C ARG A 356 -5.72 -7.36 -2.85
N LEU A 357 -6.55 -7.34 -1.81
CA LEU A 357 -6.62 -8.39 -0.80
C LEU A 357 -7.17 -9.72 -1.35
N LEU A 358 -8.13 -9.71 -2.28
CA LEU A 358 -8.59 -10.93 -2.94
C LEU A 358 -7.46 -11.57 -3.77
N ALA A 359 -6.63 -10.76 -4.44
CA ALA A 359 -5.49 -11.27 -5.20
C ALA A 359 -4.48 -11.99 -4.28
N GLY A 360 -4.19 -11.40 -3.12
CA GLY A 360 -3.37 -12.04 -2.08
C GLY A 360 -4.01 -13.31 -1.51
N ALA A 361 -5.31 -13.26 -1.19
CA ALA A 361 -6.04 -14.37 -0.59
C ALA A 361 -6.16 -15.58 -1.54
N GLU A 362 -6.47 -15.37 -2.82
CA GLU A 362 -6.54 -16.44 -3.82
C GLU A 362 -5.17 -17.09 -4.05
N TYR A 363 -4.07 -16.30 -4.07
CA TYR A 363 -2.71 -16.83 -4.15
C TYR A 363 -2.39 -17.71 -2.94
N VAL A 364 -2.50 -17.18 -1.72
CA VAL A 364 -2.19 -17.91 -0.49
C VAL A 364 -3.10 -19.12 -0.32
N ALA A 365 -4.38 -19.01 -0.66
CA ALA A 365 -5.30 -20.15 -0.64
C ALA A 365 -4.83 -21.25 -1.60
N LYS A 366 -4.51 -20.91 -2.85
CA LYS A 366 -4.04 -21.86 -3.86
C LYS A 366 -2.72 -22.54 -3.48
N THR A 367 -1.78 -21.81 -2.89
CA THR A 367 -0.52 -22.35 -2.33
C THR A 367 -0.79 -23.38 -1.21
N ASN A 368 -1.84 -23.19 -0.41
CA ASN A 368 -2.15 -24.07 0.72
C ASN A 368 -3.00 -25.30 0.35
N LEU A 369 -3.49 -25.39 -0.89
CA LEU A 369 -4.19 -26.57 -1.37
C LEU A 369 -3.20 -27.69 -1.72
N ALA A 370 -3.08 -28.65 -0.80
CA ALA A 370 -2.33 -29.89 -0.98
C ALA A 370 -3.22 -31.11 -1.34
N ASP A 371 -2.57 -32.14 -1.89
CA ASP A 371 -3.10 -33.50 -2.08
C ASP A 371 -3.28 -34.25 -0.75
N THR A 372 -3.69 -35.53 -0.80
CA THR A 372 -3.84 -36.39 0.39
C THR A 372 -2.54 -36.74 1.10
N ASN A 373 -1.38 -36.48 0.47
CA ASN A 373 -0.05 -36.79 0.97
C ASN A 373 0.69 -35.54 1.49
N GLY A 374 0.13 -34.33 1.29
CA GLY A 374 0.72 -33.04 1.67
C GLY A 374 1.44 -32.30 0.54
N ASN A 375 1.54 -32.88 -0.67
CA ASN A 375 2.18 -32.26 -1.83
C ASN A 375 1.35 -31.07 -2.34
N ALA A 376 2.02 -30.01 -2.80
CA ALA A 376 1.35 -28.87 -3.45
C ALA A 376 0.59 -29.32 -4.71
N LEU A 377 -0.67 -28.90 -4.87
CA LEU A 377 -1.43 -29.17 -6.10
C LEU A 377 -1.01 -28.26 -7.28
N TYR A 378 -0.29 -27.17 -7.01
CA TYR A 378 0.08 -26.15 -7.98
C TYR A 378 1.51 -25.66 -7.78
N THR A 379 2.30 -25.62 -8.86
CA THR A 379 3.47 -24.74 -8.93
C THR A 379 2.98 -23.32 -9.04
N MET A 380 3.17 -22.51 -8.00
CA MET A 380 2.73 -21.12 -7.99
C MET A 380 3.70 -20.24 -8.77
N PRO A 381 3.21 -19.28 -9.58
CA PRO A 381 4.08 -18.30 -10.22
C PRO A 381 4.75 -17.42 -9.15
N PHE A 382 6.01 -17.06 -9.37
CA PHE A 382 6.80 -16.35 -8.38
C PHE A 382 7.77 -15.38 -9.07
N ALA A 383 7.65 -14.09 -8.76
CA ALA A 383 8.61 -13.05 -9.12
C ALA A 383 9.66 -12.97 -8.01
N PRO A 384 10.97 -12.96 -8.33
CA PRO A 384 12.03 -12.95 -7.31
C PRO A 384 11.83 -11.89 -6.24
N TYR A 385 11.98 -12.29 -4.97
CA TYR A 385 11.89 -11.39 -3.83
C TYR A 385 13.26 -11.24 -3.20
N ASN A 386 13.73 -10.01 -3.03
CA ASN A 386 15.10 -9.72 -2.57
C ASN A 386 15.05 -8.75 -1.36
N GLY A 387 14.83 -9.31 -0.16
CA GLY A 387 14.55 -8.55 1.06
C GLY A 387 15.69 -8.53 2.07
N VAL A 388 15.47 -7.86 3.20
CA VAL A 388 16.47 -7.78 4.31
C VAL A 388 16.76 -9.17 4.91
N HIS A 389 15.88 -10.14 4.69
CA HIS A 389 15.99 -11.53 5.14
C HIS A 389 16.62 -12.47 4.10
N GLY A 390 17.08 -11.95 2.95
CA GLY A 390 17.64 -12.72 1.84
C GLY A 390 16.69 -12.87 0.65
N GLU A 391 17.01 -13.84 -0.20
CA GLU A 391 16.41 -14.03 -1.52
C GLU A 391 15.41 -15.19 -1.53
N GLY A 392 14.25 -14.97 -2.16
CA GLY A 392 13.22 -15.97 -2.40
C GLY A 392 12.93 -16.11 -3.89
N THR A 393 12.79 -17.36 -4.35
CA THR A 393 12.54 -17.71 -5.76
C THR A 393 11.30 -18.60 -5.96
N ALA A 394 10.65 -19.02 -4.86
CA ALA A 394 9.45 -19.83 -4.85
C ALA A 394 8.65 -19.61 -3.55
N ALA A 395 7.38 -20.02 -3.53
CA ALA A 395 6.61 -20.10 -2.30
C ALA A 395 7.07 -21.28 -1.42
N ALA A 396 7.10 -21.09 -0.10
CA ALA A 396 7.57 -22.05 0.88
C ALA A 396 6.42 -22.61 1.72
N GLY A 397 6.33 -23.95 1.79
CA GLY A 397 5.32 -24.70 2.55
C GLY A 397 3.94 -24.75 1.89
N THR A 398 3.05 -25.58 2.46
CA THR A 398 1.66 -25.81 2.03
C THR A 398 0.78 -26.07 3.26
N ASN A 399 -0.53 -26.31 3.05
CA ASN A 399 -1.45 -26.91 4.03
C ASN A 399 -1.56 -26.19 5.40
N SER A 400 -1.35 -24.88 5.44
CA SER A 400 -1.55 -24.04 6.63
C SER A 400 -3.04 -23.76 6.85
N LEU A 401 -3.66 -24.51 7.75
CA LEU A 401 -5.10 -24.44 8.05
C LEU A 401 -5.41 -23.42 9.17
N ARG A 402 -5.09 -22.13 8.97
CA ARG A 402 -5.53 -21.03 9.87
C ARG A 402 -6.98 -20.59 9.52
N PRO A 403 -7.91 -20.44 10.49
CA PRO A 403 -9.25 -19.90 10.23
C PRO A 403 -9.18 -18.43 9.80
N ASN A 404 -9.80 -18.06 8.68
CA ASN A 404 -9.91 -16.69 8.16
C ASN A 404 -10.76 -16.64 6.86
N TRP A 405 -10.78 -17.73 6.11
CA TRP A 405 -11.36 -17.82 4.76
C TRP A 405 -12.86 -17.53 4.71
N ASP A 406 -13.59 -17.77 5.80
CA ASP A 406 -15.03 -17.49 5.86
C ASP A 406 -15.33 -15.98 5.74
N LEU A 407 -14.44 -15.12 6.26
CA LEU A 407 -14.54 -13.67 6.10
C LEU A 407 -14.31 -13.25 4.65
N ILE A 408 -13.23 -13.73 4.04
CA ILE A 408 -12.85 -13.39 2.67
C ILE A 408 -13.93 -13.87 1.69
N TYR A 409 -14.36 -15.12 1.81
CA TYR A 409 -15.42 -15.70 0.98
C TYR A 409 -16.74 -14.96 1.16
N SER A 410 -17.17 -14.73 2.41
CA SER A 410 -18.46 -14.09 2.67
C SER A 410 -18.48 -12.60 2.34
N HIS A 411 -17.32 -11.95 2.17
CA HIS A 411 -17.22 -10.64 1.55
C HIS A 411 -17.29 -10.74 0.01
N TYR A 412 -16.29 -11.35 -0.64
CA TYR A 412 -16.17 -11.24 -2.10
C TYR A 412 -17.25 -12.04 -2.84
N VAL A 413 -17.62 -13.22 -2.33
CA VAL A 413 -18.63 -14.08 -2.94
C VAL A 413 -20.02 -13.76 -2.39
N SER A 414 -20.26 -13.95 -1.08
CA SER A 414 -21.62 -13.79 -0.52
C SER A 414 -22.13 -12.34 -0.45
N ARG A 415 -21.27 -11.31 -0.54
CA ARG A 415 -21.69 -9.89 -0.53
C ARG A 415 -21.43 -9.16 -1.86
N LYS A 416 -20.33 -9.43 -2.57
CA LYS A 416 -20.00 -8.78 -3.86
C LYS A 416 -20.27 -9.65 -5.10
N GLY A 417 -20.70 -10.90 -4.96
CA GLY A 417 -21.08 -11.77 -6.09
C GLY A 417 -19.92 -12.22 -7.00
N LEU A 418 -18.68 -12.00 -6.58
CA LEU A 418 -17.46 -12.32 -7.33
C LEU A 418 -17.03 -13.78 -7.13
N SER A 419 -16.16 -14.28 -8.01
CA SER A 419 -15.58 -15.63 -7.91
C SER A 419 -14.27 -15.65 -7.11
N ALA A 420 -14.22 -16.51 -6.09
CA ALA A 420 -13.05 -16.79 -5.26
C ALA A 420 -12.89 -18.32 -5.03
N PRO A 421 -12.65 -19.13 -6.09
CA PRO A 421 -12.62 -20.59 -6.02
C PRO A 421 -11.56 -21.15 -5.08
N TRP A 422 -10.39 -20.51 -4.99
CA TRP A 422 -9.29 -21.03 -4.17
C TRP A 422 -9.56 -20.78 -2.67
N THR A 423 -10.07 -19.59 -2.35
CA THR A 423 -10.62 -19.24 -1.03
C THR A 423 -11.75 -20.20 -0.63
N LYS A 424 -12.67 -20.53 -1.55
CA LYS A 424 -13.76 -21.49 -1.30
C LYS A 424 -13.24 -22.89 -1.00
N ALA A 425 -12.29 -23.40 -1.78
CA ALA A 425 -11.69 -24.72 -1.55
C ALA A 425 -10.95 -24.80 -0.21
N MET A 426 -10.31 -23.71 0.24
CA MET A 426 -9.71 -23.64 1.58
C MET A 426 -10.77 -23.56 2.69
N LEU A 427 -11.86 -22.79 2.48
CA LEU A 427 -12.98 -22.73 3.42
C LEU A 427 -13.64 -24.09 3.61
N ASP A 428 -13.92 -24.82 2.52
CA ASP A 428 -14.54 -26.15 2.55
C ASP A 428 -13.68 -27.18 3.31
N LYS A 429 -12.35 -27.04 3.29
CA LYS A 429 -11.43 -27.88 4.08
C LYS A 429 -11.46 -27.60 5.59
N ILE A 430 -11.94 -26.43 6.05
CA ILE A 430 -11.82 -26.02 7.46
C ILE A 430 -13.13 -25.59 8.15
N ARG A 431 -14.27 -25.59 7.45
CA ARG A 431 -15.57 -25.22 8.03
C ARG A 431 -16.11 -26.34 8.94
N PRO A 432 -16.70 -26.03 10.12
CA PRO A 432 -16.80 -24.72 10.74
C PRO A 432 -15.47 -24.24 11.36
N GLU A 433 -15.13 -22.97 11.10
CA GLU A 433 -13.86 -22.40 11.56
C GLU A 433 -13.71 -22.40 13.09
N ARG A 434 -12.56 -22.89 13.55
CA ARG A 434 -12.19 -22.89 14.97
C ARG A 434 -11.83 -21.50 15.52
N VAL A 435 -11.70 -21.44 16.84
CA VAL A 435 -10.97 -20.36 17.55
C VAL A 435 -9.48 -20.46 17.20
N ASP A 436 -8.81 -19.33 17.06
CA ASP A 436 -7.37 -19.24 16.80
C ASP A 436 -6.54 -19.26 18.12
N GLY A 437 -5.22 -19.34 18.01
CA GLY A 437 -4.29 -19.39 19.13
C GLY A 437 -3.98 -18.03 19.77
N GLY A 438 -4.53 -16.93 19.25
CA GLY A 438 -4.46 -15.60 19.86
C GLY A 438 -3.77 -14.52 19.03
N ASP A 439 -3.43 -14.79 17.77
CA ASP A 439 -3.00 -13.71 16.84
C ASP A 439 -4.21 -12.97 16.23
N GLN A 440 -5.39 -13.58 16.27
CA GLN A 440 -6.64 -13.09 15.69
C GLN A 440 -7.84 -13.83 16.32
N PRO A 441 -9.11 -13.38 16.14
CA PRO A 441 -10.25 -14.00 16.82
C PRO A 441 -10.65 -15.42 16.36
N GLY A 442 -10.43 -15.78 15.10
CA GLY A 442 -11.01 -16.98 14.49
C GLY A 442 -12.54 -16.93 14.41
N MET A 443 -13.19 -18.10 14.50
CA MET A 443 -14.66 -18.27 14.53
C MET A 443 -15.43 -17.69 13.33
N GLY A 444 -14.80 -17.47 12.18
CA GLY A 444 -15.40 -16.71 11.07
C GLY A 444 -16.69 -17.32 10.51
N THR A 445 -16.88 -18.63 10.64
CA THR A 445 -18.14 -19.32 10.30
C THR A 445 -19.34 -18.92 11.17
N LEU A 446 -19.13 -18.51 12.42
CA LEU A 446 -20.19 -17.91 13.22
C LEU A 446 -20.40 -16.44 12.83
N LEU A 447 -19.29 -15.68 12.71
CA LEU A 447 -19.34 -14.22 12.64
C LEU A 447 -19.69 -13.67 11.25
N TYR A 448 -19.08 -14.22 10.21
CA TYR A 448 -19.04 -13.60 8.88
C TYR A 448 -19.85 -14.34 7.81
N ALA A 449 -20.21 -15.61 8.06
CA ALA A 449 -21.03 -16.40 7.16
C ALA A 449 -22.34 -15.66 6.80
N ARG A 450 -22.61 -15.59 5.49
CA ARG A 450 -23.73 -14.89 4.86
C ARG A 450 -24.28 -15.71 3.69
N ASP A 451 -25.59 -15.63 3.48
CA ASP A 451 -26.26 -16.18 2.30
C ASP A 451 -25.73 -15.52 1.02
N PRO A 452 -25.73 -16.21 -0.13
CA PRO A 452 -25.24 -15.63 -1.39
C PRO A 452 -26.20 -14.57 -1.95
N VAL A 453 -25.63 -13.44 -2.40
CA VAL A 453 -26.28 -12.49 -3.32
C VAL A 453 -26.29 -13.04 -4.76
N PRO A 454 -27.10 -12.46 -5.67
CA PRO A 454 -26.98 -12.73 -7.10
C PRO A 454 -25.53 -12.52 -7.61
N PRO A 455 -25.03 -13.35 -8.54
CA PRO A 455 -23.68 -13.20 -9.07
C PRO A 455 -23.45 -11.84 -9.74
N ALA A 456 -22.23 -11.31 -9.63
CA ALA A 456 -21.79 -10.10 -10.32
C ALA A 456 -21.23 -10.43 -11.71
N ARG A 457 -21.33 -9.47 -12.64
CA ARG A 457 -20.67 -9.57 -13.97
C ARG A 457 -19.14 -9.61 -13.83
N PRO A 458 -18.41 -10.15 -14.82
CA PRO A 458 -16.96 -9.96 -14.90
C PRO A 458 -16.61 -8.47 -14.82
N SER A 459 -15.60 -8.16 -14.02
CA SER A 459 -15.29 -6.79 -13.62
C SER A 459 -13.82 -6.63 -13.24
N GLY A 460 -13.34 -5.39 -13.23
CA GLY A 460 -11.94 -5.07 -13.02
C GLY A 460 -11.06 -5.77 -14.05
N LEU A 461 -11.44 -5.73 -15.34
CA LEU A 461 -10.59 -6.20 -16.43
C LEU A 461 -9.31 -5.35 -16.49
N SER A 462 -8.15 -5.99 -16.62
CA SER A 462 -6.89 -5.36 -17.01
C SER A 462 -6.36 -5.99 -18.31
N ALA A 463 -5.73 -5.17 -19.13
CA ALA A 463 -5.12 -5.56 -20.40
C ALA A 463 -3.82 -4.76 -20.58
N PHE A 464 -2.68 -5.44 -20.51
CA PHE A 464 -1.35 -4.83 -20.60
C PHE A 464 -0.56 -5.47 -21.76
N LEU A 465 0.39 -4.73 -22.33
CA LEU A 465 1.42 -5.35 -23.15
C LEU A 465 2.43 -6.07 -22.24
N ASN A 466 2.82 -7.28 -22.64
CA ASN A 466 3.83 -8.12 -22.01
C ASN A 466 4.50 -8.96 -23.13
N ASP A 467 5.79 -8.74 -23.39
CA ASP A 467 6.53 -9.32 -24.52
C ASP A 467 5.81 -9.07 -25.88
N GLY A 468 5.36 -7.82 -26.06
CA GLY A 468 4.65 -7.36 -27.27
C GLY A 468 3.22 -7.91 -27.44
N LYS A 469 2.77 -8.82 -26.57
CA LYS A 469 1.46 -9.49 -26.61
C LYS A 469 0.50 -8.88 -25.59
N VAL A 470 -0.81 -9.04 -25.81
CA VAL A 470 -1.82 -8.49 -24.90
C VAL A 470 -2.15 -9.51 -23.80
N GLN A 471 -1.72 -9.24 -22.58
CA GLN A 471 -2.00 -10.06 -21.40
C GLN A 471 -3.22 -9.53 -20.63
N LEU A 472 -4.26 -10.36 -20.54
CA LEU A 472 -5.56 -10.06 -19.93
C LEU A 472 -5.69 -10.69 -18.54
N SER A 473 -6.39 -10.04 -17.62
CA SER A 473 -6.80 -10.61 -16.32
C SER A 473 -8.09 -9.96 -15.81
N TRP A 474 -8.93 -10.68 -15.06
CA TRP A 474 -10.25 -10.21 -14.65
C TRP A 474 -10.75 -10.81 -13.33
N TRP A 475 -11.64 -10.11 -12.63
CA TRP A 475 -12.44 -10.71 -11.57
C TRP A 475 -13.61 -11.50 -12.13
N GLY A 476 -13.85 -12.67 -11.53
CA GLY A 476 -14.80 -13.66 -12.01
C GLY A 476 -16.19 -13.51 -11.39
N THR A 477 -17.14 -14.27 -11.93
CA THR A 477 -18.55 -14.32 -11.51
C THR A 477 -18.79 -15.53 -10.61
N ALA A 478 -19.46 -15.34 -9.47
CA ALA A 478 -19.81 -16.45 -8.58
C ALA A 478 -20.65 -17.51 -9.33
N GLY A 479 -20.20 -18.76 -9.32
CA GLY A 479 -20.90 -19.87 -10.00
C GLY A 479 -20.73 -19.92 -11.53
N ALA A 480 -19.90 -19.07 -12.15
CA ALA A 480 -19.59 -19.22 -13.56
C ALA A 480 -18.74 -20.46 -13.84
N SER A 481 -19.08 -21.19 -14.90
CA SER A 481 -18.38 -22.40 -15.35
C SER A 481 -17.18 -22.09 -16.25
N GLN A 482 -17.26 -21.00 -17.03
CA GLN A 482 -16.21 -20.51 -17.91
C GLN A 482 -16.38 -19.01 -18.21
N TYR A 483 -15.35 -18.40 -18.78
CA TYR A 483 -15.30 -17.03 -19.25
C TYR A 483 -14.95 -17.01 -20.74
N LEU A 484 -15.73 -16.30 -21.55
CA LEU A 484 -15.48 -16.09 -22.96
C LEU A 484 -14.66 -14.81 -23.11
N VAL A 485 -13.40 -14.93 -23.54
CA VAL A 485 -12.57 -13.76 -23.83
C VAL A 485 -12.90 -13.25 -25.24
N GLN A 486 -13.37 -12.01 -25.30
CA GLN A 486 -13.87 -11.35 -26.50
C GLN A 486 -12.87 -10.32 -27.02
N ARG A 487 -12.71 -10.24 -28.35
CA ARG A 487 -11.97 -9.17 -29.02
C ARG A 487 -12.80 -8.50 -30.11
N ALA A 488 -12.60 -7.20 -30.31
CA ALA A 488 -13.14 -6.43 -31.42
C ALA A 488 -12.09 -5.44 -31.99
N ALA A 489 -12.30 -5.00 -33.23
CA ALA A 489 -11.55 -3.91 -33.86
C ALA A 489 -12.19 -2.52 -33.63
N SER A 490 -13.33 -2.46 -32.93
CA SER A 490 -14.04 -1.22 -32.56
C SER A 490 -14.57 -1.33 -31.11
N PRO A 491 -14.76 -0.21 -30.39
CA PRO A 491 -15.22 -0.23 -29.00
C PRO A 491 -16.64 -0.81 -28.87
N ASN A 492 -17.45 -0.69 -29.92
CA ASN A 492 -18.84 -1.15 -29.95
C ASN A 492 -19.00 -2.52 -30.63
N GLY A 493 -17.89 -3.20 -30.93
CA GLY A 493 -17.90 -4.48 -31.63
C GLY A 493 -17.97 -4.36 -33.16
N PRO A 494 -18.43 -5.41 -33.87
CA PRO A 494 -18.82 -6.72 -33.33
C PRO A 494 -17.64 -7.38 -32.60
N PHE A 495 -17.95 -8.10 -31.53
CA PHE A 495 -16.98 -8.86 -30.74
C PHE A 495 -16.97 -10.32 -31.18
N THR A 496 -15.79 -10.95 -31.18
CA THR A 496 -15.62 -12.37 -31.45
C THR A 496 -14.89 -13.05 -30.30
N THR A 497 -15.41 -14.20 -29.87
CA THR A 497 -14.79 -15.05 -28.85
C THR A 497 -13.46 -15.60 -29.38
N LEU A 498 -12.36 -15.32 -28.67
CA LEU A 498 -11.05 -15.91 -28.95
C LEU A 498 -10.91 -17.29 -28.29
N ALA A 499 -11.31 -17.41 -27.02
CA ALA A 499 -11.25 -18.65 -26.26
C ALA A 499 -12.24 -18.67 -25.08
N PRO A 500 -12.71 -19.86 -24.67
CA PRO A 500 -13.19 -20.08 -23.31
C PRO A 500 -11.99 -20.28 -22.35
N VAL A 501 -12.09 -19.72 -21.14
CA VAL A 501 -11.11 -19.85 -20.05
C VAL A 501 -11.84 -20.21 -18.75
N THR A 502 -11.28 -21.09 -17.93
CA THR A 502 -11.84 -21.45 -16.62
C THR A 502 -10.98 -20.88 -15.49
N GLU A 503 -9.82 -21.48 -15.23
CA GLU A 503 -8.79 -21.05 -14.28
C GLU A 503 -7.39 -21.42 -14.82
N PRO A 504 -6.35 -20.59 -14.62
CA PRO A 504 -6.39 -19.22 -14.06
C PRO A 504 -7.15 -18.23 -14.97
N ARG A 505 -7.72 -17.17 -14.38
CA ARG A 505 -8.52 -16.13 -15.07
C ARG A 505 -7.67 -15.15 -15.88
N THR A 506 -6.91 -15.68 -16.83
CA THR A 506 -5.96 -14.96 -17.67
C THR A 506 -6.00 -15.45 -19.11
N TYR A 507 -5.61 -14.59 -20.05
CA TYR A 507 -5.39 -14.96 -21.44
C TYR A 507 -4.28 -14.09 -22.02
N THR A 508 -3.44 -14.65 -22.88
CA THR A 508 -2.44 -13.89 -23.64
C THR A 508 -2.82 -13.97 -25.11
N ASP A 509 -3.09 -12.82 -25.71
CA ASP A 509 -3.47 -12.68 -27.11
C ASP A 509 -2.33 -12.09 -27.95
N ASP A 510 -2.21 -12.56 -29.19
CA ASP A 510 -1.27 -12.05 -30.19
C ASP A 510 -2.08 -11.58 -31.41
N PRO A 511 -2.67 -10.37 -31.34
CA PRO A 511 -3.63 -9.90 -32.34
C PRO A 511 -2.96 -9.28 -33.58
N GLY A 512 -1.64 -9.16 -33.58
CA GLY A 512 -0.89 -8.33 -34.54
C GLY A 512 -1.03 -6.82 -34.30
N GLN A 513 -0.30 -6.02 -35.07
CA GLN A 513 -0.28 -4.57 -34.94
C GLN A 513 -1.67 -3.96 -35.21
N GLY A 514 -2.10 -3.02 -34.36
CA GLY A 514 -3.42 -2.40 -34.45
C GLY A 514 -3.93 -1.84 -33.13
N THR A 515 -5.18 -1.37 -33.14
CA THR A 515 -5.95 -1.04 -31.94
C THR A 515 -7.03 -2.10 -31.74
N TRP A 516 -7.08 -2.68 -30.54
CA TRP A 516 -7.94 -3.80 -30.20
C TRP A 516 -8.73 -3.51 -28.94
N TYR A 517 -9.96 -4.03 -28.88
CA TYR A 517 -10.89 -3.83 -27.77
C TYR A 517 -11.26 -5.19 -27.17
N TYR A 518 -11.15 -5.32 -25.85
CA TYR A 518 -11.32 -6.57 -25.12
C TYR A 518 -12.44 -6.47 -24.09
N ARG A 519 -13.20 -7.57 -23.95
CA ARG A 519 -14.21 -7.77 -22.90
C ARG A 519 -14.17 -9.23 -22.45
N ILE A 520 -14.62 -9.50 -21.23
CA ILE A 520 -14.78 -10.85 -20.69
C ILE A 520 -16.25 -11.07 -20.35
N ASP A 521 -16.86 -12.11 -20.91
CA ASP A 521 -18.25 -12.47 -20.64
C ASP A 521 -18.30 -13.80 -19.88
N ALA A 522 -19.05 -13.90 -18.78
CA ALA A 522 -19.13 -15.13 -17.98
C ALA A 522 -20.27 -16.03 -18.45
N VAL A 523 -20.06 -17.35 -18.45
CA VAL A 523 -21.14 -18.33 -18.63
C VAL A 523 -21.48 -18.93 -17.26
N ALA A 524 -22.70 -18.72 -16.80
CA ALA A 524 -23.23 -19.26 -15.54
C ALA A 524 -24.60 -19.92 -15.78
N ASP A 525 -25.19 -20.53 -14.76
CA ASP A 525 -26.51 -21.19 -14.84
C ASP A 525 -27.63 -20.21 -15.27
N ALA A 526 -27.45 -18.91 -15.03
CA ALA A 526 -28.34 -17.84 -15.47
C ALA A 526 -28.16 -17.43 -16.95
N GLY A 527 -27.25 -18.08 -17.69
CA GLY A 527 -26.87 -17.75 -19.06
C GLY A 527 -25.57 -16.96 -19.16
N GLU A 528 -25.38 -16.28 -20.29
CA GLU A 528 -24.21 -15.45 -20.54
C GLU A 528 -24.36 -14.06 -19.88
N MET A 529 -23.39 -13.70 -19.04
CA MET A 529 -23.32 -12.45 -18.30
C MET A 529 -22.19 -11.58 -18.86
N THR A 530 -22.57 -10.67 -19.76
CA THR A 530 -21.64 -9.72 -20.40
C THR A 530 -20.84 -8.93 -19.37
N GLY A 531 -19.53 -8.78 -19.58
CA GLY A 531 -18.64 -8.02 -18.69
C GLY A 531 -19.05 -6.56 -18.52
N ALA A 532 -18.70 -5.98 -17.37
CA ALA A 532 -18.93 -4.56 -17.09
C ALA A 532 -17.97 -3.64 -17.84
N ASP A 533 -16.73 -4.10 -18.07
CA ASP A 533 -15.64 -3.30 -18.64
C ASP A 533 -15.39 -3.64 -20.11
N THR A 534 -14.90 -2.67 -20.88
CA THR A 534 -14.28 -2.91 -22.20
C THR A 534 -13.00 -2.11 -22.27
N LEU A 535 -11.86 -2.78 -22.45
CA LEU A 535 -10.54 -2.14 -22.50
C LEU A 535 -10.01 -2.02 -23.93
N ARG A 536 -9.35 -0.90 -24.20
CA ARG A 536 -8.63 -0.63 -25.44
C ARG A 536 -7.12 -0.85 -25.23
N VAL A 537 -6.48 -1.57 -26.15
CA VAL A 537 -5.02 -1.75 -26.21
C VAL A 537 -4.53 -1.46 -27.63
N ALA A 538 -3.37 -0.82 -27.75
CA ALA A 538 -2.66 -0.67 -29.03
C ALA A 538 -1.42 -1.57 -29.05
N VAL A 539 -1.13 -2.20 -30.18
CA VAL A 539 0.05 -3.08 -30.41
C VAL A 539 0.88 -2.48 -31.55
N PRO A 540 2.20 -2.24 -31.39
CA PRO A 540 3.08 -2.59 -30.26
C PRO A 540 3.07 -1.54 -29.12
N GLY A 541 2.03 -0.72 -29.04
CA GLY A 541 1.88 0.38 -28.09
C GLY A 541 1.50 1.67 -28.79
N GLU A 542 1.26 2.73 -28.02
CA GLU A 542 0.97 4.07 -28.54
C GLU A 542 1.60 5.16 -27.69
N LEU A 543 1.59 6.41 -28.16
CA LEU A 543 2.02 7.56 -27.39
C LEU A 543 1.08 7.77 -26.20
N TRP A 544 1.61 7.63 -24.99
CA TRP A 544 0.86 7.67 -23.72
C TRP A 544 0.97 9.01 -23.01
N LEU A 545 2.10 9.69 -23.16
CA LEU A 545 2.35 11.04 -22.64
C LEU A 545 3.39 11.70 -23.55
N HIS A 546 3.20 12.97 -23.89
CA HIS A 546 4.21 13.78 -24.55
C HIS A 546 4.27 15.16 -23.94
N LEU A 547 5.36 15.49 -23.26
CA LEU A 547 5.66 16.84 -22.82
C LEU A 547 6.73 17.43 -23.76
N PRO A 548 6.39 18.36 -24.67
CA PRO A 548 7.38 19.02 -25.51
C PRO A 548 8.42 19.79 -24.70
N LEU A 549 8.01 20.28 -23.51
CA LEU A 549 8.84 21.08 -22.59
C LEU A 549 9.49 22.28 -23.29
N ASN A 550 8.67 23.04 -24.02
CA ASN A 550 9.07 24.15 -24.88
C ASN A 550 8.16 25.36 -24.65
N GLY A 551 8.33 26.03 -23.50
CA GLY A 551 7.52 27.18 -23.07
C GLY A 551 6.39 26.80 -22.10
N ASP A 552 5.92 25.55 -22.12
CA ASP A 552 4.98 24.98 -21.15
C ASP A 552 5.31 23.52 -20.76
N ALA A 553 4.49 22.94 -19.89
CA ALA A 553 4.53 21.54 -19.48
C ALA A 553 3.21 20.79 -19.79
N ASN A 554 2.54 21.16 -20.89
CA ASN A 554 1.29 20.55 -21.33
C ASN A 554 1.53 19.21 -22.04
N ASP A 555 0.53 18.32 -21.98
CA ASP A 555 0.54 17.01 -22.64
C ASP A 555 0.01 17.10 -24.08
N ALA A 556 0.91 16.94 -25.04
CA ALA A 556 0.64 16.90 -26.46
C ALA A 556 0.16 15.53 -26.99
N SER A 557 0.09 14.48 -26.15
CA SER A 557 -0.46 13.18 -26.56
C SER A 557 -1.98 13.16 -26.72
N GLY A 558 -2.67 14.19 -26.21
CA GLY A 558 -4.13 14.29 -26.21
C GLY A 558 -4.81 13.53 -25.05
N ARG A 559 -4.03 13.03 -24.08
CA ARG A 559 -4.55 12.32 -22.89
C ARG A 559 -4.80 13.24 -21.70
N GLY A 560 -4.37 14.51 -21.79
CA GLY A 560 -4.61 15.54 -20.77
C GLY A 560 -3.72 15.39 -19.54
N LEU A 561 -2.63 14.63 -19.64
CA LEU A 561 -1.69 14.34 -18.54
C LEU A 561 -0.71 15.51 -18.29
N ASN A 562 -1.24 16.73 -18.27
CA ASN A 562 -0.49 17.99 -18.11
C ASN A 562 0.34 17.97 -16.83
N ALA A 563 1.62 18.31 -16.94
CA ALA A 563 2.55 18.32 -15.84
C ALA A 563 2.67 19.72 -15.21
N GLN A 564 3.15 19.77 -13.97
CA GLN A 564 3.34 20.99 -13.20
C GLN A 564 4.82 21.27 -12.98
N LEU A 565 5.26 22.47 -13.35
CA LEU A 565 6.61 22.98 -13.03
C LEU A 565 6.67 23.35 -11.54
N LYS A 566 7.78 23.02 -10.86
CA LYS A 566 7.95 23.19 -9.40
C LYS A 566 9.33 23.72 -9.05
N GLY A 567 9.41 24.61 -8.07
CA GLY A 567 10.67 25.14 -7.54
C GLY A 567 11.42 26.01 -8.56
N GLY A 568 12.75 25.91 -8.58
CA GLY A 568 13.64 26.60 -9.52
C GLY A 568 13.64 26.03 -10.94
N THR A 569 12.44 25.82 -11.50
CA THR A 569 12.22 25.62 -12.94
C THR A 569 12.25 26.96 -13.68
N SER A 570 12.91 27.01 -14.83
CA SER A 570 12.89 28.16 -15.74
C SER A 570 13.00 27.70 -17.20
N TRP A 571 13.15 28.63 -18.14
CA TRP A 571 13.34 28.34 -19.56
C TRP A 571 14.76 28.69 -20.01
N GLY A 572 15.41 27.76 -20.70
CA GLY A 572 16.68 27.96 -21.40
C GLY A 572 16.56 27.62 -22.89
N GLU A 573 17.66 27.73 -23.63
CA GLU A 573 17.73 27.40 -25.06
C GLU A 573 17.49 25.89 -25.31
N GLY A 574 16.64 25.56 -26.29
CA GLY A 574 16.32 24.19 -26.72
C GLY A 574 17.28 23.58 -27.76
N ARG A 575 17.15 22.27 -28.06
CA ARG A 575 18.13 21.53 -28.87
C ARG A 575 18.24 21.96 -30.33
N ASN A 576 17.12 22.37 -30.93
CA ASN A 576 17.00 22.78 -32.33
C ASN A 576 16.46 24.23 -32.43
N GLY A 577 16.88 25.09 -31.48
CA GLY A 577 16.19 26.36 -31.19
C GLY A 577 14.94 26.17 -30.33
N GLY A 578 14.21 27.26 -30.11
CA GLY A 578 13.10 27.31 -29.15
C GLY A 578 13.60 27.23 -27.70
N SER A 579 12.71 26.83 -26.79
CA SER A 579 12.99 26.72 -25.36
C SER A 579 13.03 25.26 -24.89
N ALA A 580 13.80 25.01 -23.84
CA ALA A 580 13.81 23.78 -23.05
C ALA A 580 13.69 24.13 -21.56
N VAL A 581 13.06 23.27 -20.76
CA VAL A 581 12.92 23.53 -19.32
C VAL A 581 14.26 23.34 -18.63
N GLN A 582 14.73 24.40 -17.98
CA GLN A 582 15.95 24.44 -17.18
C GLN A 582 15.62 24.12 -15.72
N LEU A 583 16.41 23.23 -15.12
CA LEU A 583 16.37 22.89 -13.71
C LEU A 583 17.64 23.40 -13.01
N ASP A 584 17.48 23.95 -11.80
CA ASP A 584 18.52 24.67 -11.05
C ASP A 584 19.54 23.79 -10.31
N GLY A 585 19.32 22.48 -10.21
CA GLY A 585 20.13 21.58 -9.38
C GLY A 585 19.92 21.73 -7.87
N ARG A 586 18.81 22.33 -7.42
CA ARG A 586 18.49 22.56 -5.99
C ARG A 586 17.04 22.32 -5.62
N SER A 587 16.11 22.63 -6.52
CA SER A 587 14.66 22.65 -6.25
C SER A 587 13.79 22.51 -7.49
N GLY A 588 14.30 22.84 -8.68
CA GLY A 588 13.61 22.74 -9.95
C GLY A 588 13.29 21.30 -10.30
N HIS A 589 12.00 20.99 -10.48
CA HIS A 589 11.53 19.69 -10.91
C HIS A 589 10.17 19.79 -11.61
N ILE A 590 9.76 18.69 -12.25
CA ILE A 590 8.49 18.59 -12.98
C ILE A 590 7.68 17.49 -12.32
N GLN A 591 6.41 17.73 -12.03
CA GLN A 591 5.49 16.75 -11.44
C GLN A 591 4.44 16.34 -12.48
N LEU A 592 4.38 15.05 -12.80
CA LEU A 592 3.28 14.46 -13.57
C LEU A 592 2.04 14.29 -12.66
N PRO A 593 0.83 14.15 -13.22
CA PRO A 593 -0.36 13.78 -12.45
C PRO A 593 -0.18 12.46 -11.69
N ASP A 594 -0.92 12.32 -10.58
CA ASP A 594 -1.02 11.05 -9.86
C ASP A 594 -1.58 9.95 -10.76
N GLY A 595 -0.99 8.77 -10.70
CA GLY A 595 -1.40 7.61 -11.51
C GLY A 595 -0.98 7.64 -12.98
N ALA A 596 -0.23 8.64 -13.44
CA ALA A 596 0.09 8.86 -14.87
C ALA A 596 0.79 7.68 -15.58
N VAL A 597 1.42 6.76 -14.85
CA VAL A 597 2.07 5.54 -15.40
C VAL A 597 1.39 4.23 -14.99
N SER A 598 0.38 4.28 -14.13
CA SER A 598 -0.15 3.10 -13.40
C SER A 598 -0.93 2.08 -14.24
N ALA A 599 -1.14 2.35 -15.53
CA ALA A 599 -1.80 1.47 -16.50
C ALA A 599 -0.82 0.85 -17.52
N LEU A 600 0.49 0.94 -17.28
CA LEU A 600 1.52 0.45 -18.20
C LEU A 600 2.12 -0.88 -17.72
N GLY A 601 2.24 -1.84 -18.65
CA GLY A 601 3.04 -3.06 -18.53
C GLY A 601 4.39 -2.85 -19.19
N ASP A 602 4.61 -3.43 -20.37
CA ASP A 602 5.67 -3.00 -21.28
C ASP A 602 5.59 -1.48 -21.53
N PHE A 603 6.74 -0.84 -21.67
CA PHE A 603 6.81 0.61 -21.91
C PHE A 603 8.05 1.03 -22.71
N THR A 604 8.00 2.27 -23.21
CA THR A 604 9.18 3.04 -23.62
C THR A 604 9.10 4.41 -22.98
N ILE A 605 10.16 4.85 -22.30
CA ILE A 605 10.31 6.23 -21.82
C ILE A 605 11.51 6.85 -22.55
N ALA A 606 11.32 8.01 -23.18
CA ALA A 606 12.34 8.69 -23.97
C ALA A 606 12.39 10.20 -23.64
N VAL A 607 13.57 10.81 -23.67
CA VAL A 607 13.75 12.23 -23.34
C VAL A 607 15.08 12.79 -23.87
N TRP A 608 15.08 14.06 -24.25
CA TRP A 608 16.32 14.80 -24.50
C TRP A 608 16.78 15.54 -23.24
N VAL A 609 18.05 15.36 -22.86
CA VAL A 609 18.67 16.03 -21.72
C VAL A 609 19.92 16.80 -22.14
N TYR A 610 20.14 17.96 -21.55
CA TYR A 610 21.42 18.67 -21.55
C TYR A 610 21.92 18.70 -20.11
N TRP A 611 23.06 18.09 -19.82
CA TRP A 611 23.50 17.89 -18.44
C TRP A 611 24.69 18.79 -18.08
N ASP A 612 24.50 19.66 -17.07
CA ASP A 612 25.48 20.72 -16.74
C ASP A 612 26.65 20.23 -15.86
N THR A 613 26.38 19.26 -14.97
CA THR A 613 27.33 18.83 -13.92
C THR A 613 27.14 17.36 -13.61
N ALA A 614 28.22 16.58 -13.60
CA ALA A 614 28.21 15.11 -13.51
C ALA A 614 27.86 14.55 -12.11
N SER A 615 26.72 14.95 -11.54
CA SER A 615 26.23 14.52 -10.22
C SER A 615 25.84 13.04 -10.21
N VAL A 616 26.44 12.27 -9.30
CA VAL A 616 26.06 10.87 -9.03
C VAL A 616 24.62 10.82 -8.49
N ILE A 617 23.87 9.78 -8.86
CA ILE A 617 22.47 9.48 -8.49
C ILE A 617 21.41 10.58 -8.78
N ALA A 618 21.76 11.64 -9.50
CA ALA A 618 20.77 12.63 -9.96
C ALA A 618 19.75 11.99 -10.92
N ARG A 619 18.46 12.18 -10.62
CA ARG A 619 17.34 11.54 -11.34
C ARG A 619 17.00 12.31 -12.61
N VAL A 620 16.89 11.60 -13.74
CA VAL A 620 16.14 12.09 -14.92
C VAL A 620 14.65 11.99 -14.61
N PHE A 621 14.21 10.81 -14.16
CA PHE A 621 12.90 10.59 -13.58
C PHE A 621 12.98 9.71 -12.32
N ASP A 622 11.99 9.87 -11.45
CA ASP A 622 11.73 9.06 -10.26
C ASP A 622 10.20 8.95 -10.13
N PHE A 623 9.67 7.78 -10.44
CA PHE A 623 8.24 7.50 -10.53
C PHE A 623 7.86 6.47 -9.47
N GLY A 624 7.10 6.89 -8.46
CA GLY A 624 6.67 6.02 -7.37
C GLY A 624 5.65 6.69 -6.46
N SER A 625 5.60 6.24 -5.21
CA SER A 625 4.84 6.90 -4.12
C SER A 625 5.65 7.09 -2.84
N ASN A 626 6.77 6.38 -2.69
CA ASN A 626 7.74 6.55 -1.61
C ASN A 626 9.12 5.98 -2.02
N ASP A 627 10.09 6.06 -1.12
CA ASP A 627 11.46 5.54 -1.27
C ASP A 627 11.56 3.99 -1.27
N VAL A 628 10.44 3.27 -1.42
CA VAL A 628 10.38 1.80 -1.41
C VAL A 628 9.74 1.25 -2.69
N ALA A 629 8.66 1.88 -3.17
CA ALA A 629 7.97 1.50 -4.40
C ALA A 629 8.20 2.59 -5.47
N TYR A 630 9.16 2.35 -6.37
CA TYR A 630 9.60 3.31 -7.38
C TYR A 630 10.28 2.70 -8.61
N MET A 631 10.40 3.49 -9.67
CA MET A 631 11.28 3.26 -10.81
C MET A 631 12.00 4.57 -11.22
N ILE A 632 13.25 4.46 -11.64
CA ILE A 632 14.18 5.60 -11.79
C ILE A 632 15.04 5.45 -13.03
N LEU A 633 15.46 6.59 -13.59
CA LEU A 633 16.59 6.68 -14.51
C LEU A 633 17.60 7.69 -13.96
N ILE A 634 18.86 7.26 -13.78
CA ILE A 634 19.98 8.12 -13.36
C ILE A 634 21.05 8.19 -14.43
N LEU A 635 21.62 9.39 -14.64
CA LEU A 635 22.67 9.61 -15.64
C LEU A 635 24.02 9.00 -15.26
N ARG A 636 24.22 8.73 -13.97
CA ARG A 636 25.49 8.30 -13.39
C ARG A 636 25.30 7.63 -12.03
N ASP A 637 25.59 6.35 -11.94
CA ASP A 637 25.74 5.62 -10.68
C ASP A 637 27.15 5.81 -10.07
N GLY A 638 27.49 5.04 -9.03
CA GLY A 638 28.83 5.06 -8.43
C GLY A 638 29.94 4.56 -9.37
N ASN A 639 29.60 3.69 -10.33
CA ASN A 639 30.50 3.16 -11.36
C ASN A 639 30.57 4.03 -12.63
N LYS A 640 29.96 5.22 -12.60
CA LYS A 640 29.82 6.21 -13.69
C LYS A 640 28.78 5.88 -14.78
N GLN A 641 28.01 4.81 -14.62
CA GLN A 641 27.11 4.30 -15.65
C GLN A 641 25.76 5.02 -15.66
N LEU A 642 25.18 5.22 -16.85
CA LEU A 642 23.74 5.42 -17.02
C LEU A 642 23.03 4.17 -16.47
N ARG A 643 22.03 4.34 -15.62
CA ARG A 643 21.32 3.22 -14.97
C ARG A 643 19.82 3.47 -14.88
N PHE A 644 19.03 2.55 -15.41
CA PHE A 644 17.62 2.40 -15.06
C PHE A 644 17.49 1.41 -13.91
N SER A 645 16.59 1.67 -12.97
CA SER A 645 16.24 0.69 -11.94
C SER A 645 14.75 0.74 -11.57
N ALA A 646 14.22 -0.39 -11.13
CA ALA A 646 12.91 -0.52 -10.52
C ALA A 646 13.01 -1.19 -9.14
N SER A 647 12.11 -0.87 -8.22
CA SER A 647 12.17 -1.36 -6.85
C SER A 647 10.80 -1.39 -6.16
N ARG A 648 10.64 -2.44 -5.35
CA ARG A 648 9.61 -2.58 -4.30
C ARG A 648 10.28 -2.88 -2.93
N ASN A 649 11.55 -2.50 -2.86
CA ASN A 649 12.47 -2.52 -1.72
C ASN A 649 13.22 -1.16 -1.68
N GLN A 650 14.18 -0.97 -0.77
CA GLN A 650 15.03 0.22 -0.77
C GLN A 650 16.31 0.00 -1.61
N PHE A 651 17.04 1.08 -1.89
CA PHE A 651 18.16 1.23 -2.84
C PHE A 651 19.27 0.14 -2.83
N TRP A 652 19.31 -0.74 -1.84
CA TRP A 652 20.30 -1.81 -1.70
C TRP A 652 19.92 -3.10 -2.47
N LYS A 653 18.69 -3.23 -2.99
CA LYS A 653 18.22 -4.31 -3.88
C LYS A 653 17.23 -3.83 -4.94
N GLU A 654 17.72 -3.00 -5.86
CA GLU A 654 16.96 -2.49 -7.01
C GLU A 654 17.22 -3.37 -8.24
N GLU A 655 16.17 -3.84 -8.93
CA GLU A 655 16.26 -4.50 -10.24
C GLU A 655 16.80 -3.46 -11.24
N SER A 656 17.92 -3.73 -11.94
CA SER A 656 18.70 -2.65 -12.59
C SER A 656 19.36 -3.02 -13.92
N VAL A 657 19.25 -2.11 -14.90
CA VAL A 657 20.01 -2.12 -16.16
C VAL A 657 21.07 -1.01 -16.10
N ALA A 658 22.35 -1.30 -16.33
CA ALA A 658 23.44 -0.33 -16.24
C ALA A 658 24.44 -0.41 -17.40
N GLY A 659 24.78 0.72 -18.02
CA GLY A 659 25.87 0.79 -19.02
C GLY A 659 25.89 2.08 -19.86
N GLY A 660 27.06 2.39 -20.41
CA GLY A 660 27.39 3.69 -21.02
C GLY A 660 27.67 4.79 -19.98
N GLU A 661 28.54 5.75 -20.28
CA GLU A 661 28.79 6.93 -19.42
C GLU A 661 28.15 8.18 -20.07
N THR A 662 27.18 8.81 -19.39
CA THR A 662 26.49 9.99 -19.95
C THR A 662 27.42 11.21 -19.99
N PRO A 663 27.62 11.86 -21.15
CA PRO A 663 28.43 13.06 -21.25
C PRO A 663 27.70 14.30 -20.73
N THR A 664 28.45 15.25 -20.16
CA THR A 664 27.99 16.60 -19.80
C THR A 664 28.26 17.61 -20.92
N GLY A 665 27.57 18.76 -20.90
CA GLY A 665 27.87 19.89 -21.79
C GLY A 665 27.37 19.75 -23.23
N ARG A 666 26.55 18.74 -23.53
CA ARG A 666 25.81 18.61 -24.80
C ARG A 666 24.40 18.07 -24.56
N TRP A 667 23.57 18.18 -25.59
CA TRP A 667 22.32 17.41 -25.69
C TRP A 667 22.62 15.92 -25.91
N VAL A 668 21.85 15.08 -25.24
CA VAL A 668 21.87 13.61 -25.31
C VAL A 668 20.42 13.13 -25.39
N HIS A 669 20.10 12.23 -26.32
CA HIS A 669 18.84 11.50 -26.28
C HIS A 669 18.99 10.25 -25.41
N LEU A 670 18.07 10.04 -24.47
CA LEU A 670 18.05 8.87 -23.60
C LEU A 670 16.72 8.17 -23.75
N ALA A 671 16.75 6.84 -23.84
CA ALA A 671 15.55 6.03 -23.76
C ALA A 671 15.78 4.76 -22.94
N VAL A 672 14.69 4.29 -22.33
CA VAL A 672 14.59 2.97 -21.70
C VAL A 672 13.34 2.27 -22.22
N THR A 673 13.47 1.00 -22.56
CA THR A 673 12.35 0.10 -22.87
C THR A 673 12.27 -1.02 -21.85
N LEU A 674 11.07 -1.56 -21.64
CA LEU A 674 10.85 -2.83 -20.93
C LEU A 674 9.89 -3.69 -21.75
N SER A 675 10.34 -4.89 -22.12
CA SER A 675 9.57 -5.92 -22.84
C SER A 675 9.55 -7.19 -22.01
N GLY A 676 8.41 -7.52 -21.39
CA GLY A 676 8.32 -8.58 -20.40
C GLY A 676 9.19 -8.26 -19.18
N THR A 677 10.32 -8.96 -19.04
CA THR A 677 11.37 -8.66 -18.04
C THR A 677 12.67 -8.12 -18.63
N THR A 678 12.78 -8.00 -19.96
CA THR A 678 13.97 -7.46 -20.64
C THR A 678 13.92 -5.94 -20.67
N GLY A 679 14.72 -5.31 -19.81
CA GLY A 679 14.94 -3.87 -19.79
C GLY A 679 16.15 -3.47 -20.64
N THR A 680 15.98 -2.52 -21.57
CA THR A 680 17.06 -2.05 -22.46
C THR A 680 17.30 -0.54 -22.30
N LEU A 681 18.57 -0.13 -22.22
CA LEU A 681 18.99 1.28 -22.21
C LEU A 681 19.53 1.72 -23.57
N TYR A 682 19.20 2.95 -23.97
CA TYR A 682 19.66 3.59 -25.19
C TYR A 682 20.20 5.00 -24.93
N MET A 683 21.26 5.37 -25.66
CA MET A 683 21.87 6.71 -25.67
C MET A 683 22.12 7.14 -27.13
N ASP A 684 21.65 8.32 -27.49
CA ASP A 684 21.70 8.89 -28.86
C ASP A 684 21.22 7.92 -29.96
N GLY A 685 20.22 7.10 -29.63
CA GLY A 685 19.60 6.13 -30.53
C GLY A 685 20.28 4.75 -30.56
N ALA A 686 21.48 4.61 -29.99
CA ALA A 686 22.20 3.34 -29.89
C ALA A 686 21.92 2.64 -28.55
N GLN A 687 21.82 1.31 -28.56
CA GLN A 687 21.71 0.50 -27.35
C GLN A 687 23.03 0.52 -26.57
N VAL A 688 22.98 0.70 -25.25
CA VAL A 688 24.16 0.77 -24.37
C VAL A 688 24.19 -0.28 -23.26
N ALA A 689 23.04 -0.86 -22.89
CA ALA A 689 22.93 -1.98 -21.94
C ALA A 689 21.60 -2.72 -22.08
N THR A 690 21.52 -3.95 -21.56
CA THR A 690 20.29 -4.75 -21.42
C THR A 690 20.40 -5.66 -20.19
N ALA A 691 19.28 -6.01 -19.56
CA ALA A 691 19.18 -7.07 -18.56
C ALA A 691 17.77 -7.69 -18.58
N ASP A 692 17.65 -8.98 -18.22
CA ASP A 692 16.44 -9.78 -18.41
C ASP A 692 15.67 -10.07 -17.09
N ASP A 693 16.05 -9.38 -16.02
CA ASP A 693 15.59 -9.59 -14.64
C ASP A 693 14.81 -8.39 -14.05
N ILE A 694 14.17 -7.58 -14.89
CA ILE A 694 13.32 -6.44 -14.48
C ILE A 694 11.86 -6.89 -14.34
N TRP A 695 11.44 -7.28 -13.14
CA TRP A 695 10.09 -7.80 -12.85
C TRP A 695 9.10 -6.69 -12.47
N ILE A 696 9.58 -5.51 -12.06
CA ILE A 696 8.75 -4.41 -11.58
C ILE A 696 8.47 -3.42 -12.71
N ASN A 697 7.36 -3.65 -13.40
CA ASN A 697 6.77 -2.71 -14.36
C ASN A 697 5.78 -1.72 -13.68
N PRO A 698 5.35 -0.64 -14.37
CA PRO A 698 4.62 0.46 -13.72
C PRO A 698 3.31 0.07 -13.02
N PHE A 699 2.50 -0.83 -13.57
CA PHE A 699 1.24 -1.22 -12.91
C PHE A 699 1.46 -1.94 -11.57
N GLN A 700 2.61 -2.59 -11.37
CA GLN A 700 2.98 -3.21 -10.10
C GLN A 700 3.26 -2.16 -9.00
N LEU A 701 3.60 -0.91 -9.36
CA LEU A 701 3.78 0.19 -8.39
C LEU A 701 2.44 0.76 -7.89
N GLY A 702 1.32 0.47 -8.57
CA GLY A 702 0.01 1.00 -8.22
C GLY A 702 -0.15 2.46 -8.59
N ASN A 703 -1.07 3.18 -7.93
CA ASN A 703 -1.32 4.60 -8.19
C ASN A 703 -0.14 5.46 -7.67
N THR A 704 0.72 5.91 -8.57
CA THR A 704 1.96 6.65 -8.23
C THR A 704 1.66 8.11 -7.88
N THR A 705 2.01 8.54 -6.67
CA THR A 705 1.73 9.91 -6.15
C THR A 705 2.98 10.81 -6.06
N ARG A 706 4.12 10.28 -6.48
CA ARG A 706 5.42 10.97 -6.57
C ARG A 706 6.05 10.63 -7.91
N THR A 707 5.41 11.14 -8.96
CA THR A 707 5.76 10.89 -10.36
C THR A 707 6.51 12.11 -10.90
N TRP A 708 7.84 12.14 -10.78
CA TRP A 708 8.65 13.35 -10.98
C TRP A 708 9.75 13.21 -12.04
N LEU A 709 10.07 14.34 -12.71
CA LEU A 709 11.29 14.51 -13.49
C LEU A 709 12.25 15.46 -12.76
N GLY A 710 13.55 15.13 -12.74
CA GLY A 710 14.61 15.97 -12.20
C GLY A 710 14.80 15.96 -10.67
N ARG A 711 14.03 15.17 -9.92
CA ARG A 711 14.04 15.10 -8.45
C ARG A 711 13.97 13.66 -7.97
N SER A 712 14.59 13.33 -6.83
CA SER A 712 14.38 12.04 -6.17
C SER A 712 13.35 12.08 -5.04
N GLN A 713 12.75 10.91 -4.79
CA GLN A 713 12.01 10.60 -3.57
C GLN A 713 12.92 10.45 -2.33
N TYR A 714 14.20 10.12 -2.51
CA TYR A 714 15.21 10.17 -1.45
C TYR A 714 15.65 11.63 -1.23
N GLY A 715 15.23 12.22 -0.11
CA GLY A 715 15.44 13.65 0.17
C GLY A 715 16.90 14.10 0.40
N GLY A 716 17.86 13.18 0.39
CA GLY A 716 19.31 13.48 0.46
C GLY A 716 20.00 13.52 -0.91
N ASP A 717 19.30 13.16 -1.98
CA ASP A 717 19.87 13.03 -3.33
C ASP A 717 19.91 14.39 -4.05
N PRO A 718 20.87 14.60 -4.98
CA PRO A 718 20.94 15.82 -5.77
C PRO A 718 19.78 15.91 -6.77
N TYR A 719 19.21 17.12 -6.88
CA TYR A 719 18.34 17.48 -8.00
C TYR A 719 19.13 17.51 -9.31
N PHE A 720 18.44 17.28 -10.42
CA PHE A 720 19.00 17.44 -11.75
C PHE A 720 19.37 18.89 -12.03
N LYS A 721 20.54 19.10 -12.64
CA LYS A 721 21.00 20.41 -13.11
C LYS A 721 21.27 20.37 -14.61
N GLY A 722 20.59 21.23 -15.35
CA GLY A 722 20.64 21.30 -16.80
C GLY A 722 19.25 21.49 -17.41
N ARG A 723 19.09 21.07 -18.67
CA ARG A 723 17.82 21.21 -19.41
C ARG A 723 17.21 19.87 -19.77
N MET A 724 15.88 19.83 -19.90
CA MET A 724 15.12 18.72 -20.46
C MET A 724 14.24 19.22 -21.61
N GLN A 725 14.02 18.38 -22.62
CA GLN A 725 13.11 18.66 -23.74
C GLN A 725 12.48 17.37 -24.26
N ASP A 726 11.29 17.46 -24.87
CA ASP A 726 10.68 16.37 -25.64
C ASP A 726 10.58 15.03 -24.86
N PHE A 727 10.05 15.08 -23.64
CA PHE A 727 9.83 13.90 -22.78
C PHE A 727 8.61 13.12 -23.26
N ARG A 728 8.75 11.80 -23.44
CA ARG A 728 7.71 10.91 -23.98
C ARG A 728 7.60 9.60 -23.20
N ILE A 729 6.38 9.10 -23.10
CA ILE A 729 6.09 7.73 -22.68
C ILE A 729 5.26 7.06 -23.77
N TYR A 730 5.57 5.81 -24.09
CA TYR A 730 4.77 4.93 -24.96
C TYR A 730 4.33 3.69 -24.18
N SER A 731 3.12 3.21 -24.45
CA SER A 731 2.49 2.09 -23.74
C SER A 731 2.93 0.69 -24.21
N GLY A 732 4.20 0.56 -24.56
CA GLY A 732 4.82 -0.68 -25.05
C GLY A 732 6.29 -0.50 -25.40
N ALA A 733 7.04 -1.60 -25.44
CA ALA A 733 8.43 -1.60 -25.88
C ALA A 733 8.53 -1.30 -27.38
N GLN A 734 9.25 -0.23 -27.74
CA GLN A 734 9.52 0.13 -29.13
C GLN A 734 10.88 -0.41 -29.57
N ASP A 735 11.01 -0.75 -30.85
CA ASP A 735 12.25 -1.34 -31.38
C ASP A 735 13.40 -0.32 -31.51
N ALA A 736 14.63 -0.83 -31.68
CA ALA A 736 15.83 -0.01 -31.78
C ALA A 736 15.82 0.97 -32.98
N ALA A 737 15.10 0.68 -34.07
CA ALA A 737 14.97 1.59 -35.20
C ALA A 737 14.00 2.75 -34.87
N PHE A 738 12.93 2.49 -34.12
CA PHE A 738 12.07 3.53 -33.56
C PHE A 738 12.85 4.46 -32.61
N ILE A 739 13.63 3.90 -31.68
CA ILE A 739 14.48 4.70 -30.77
C ILE A 739 15.53 5.51 -31.56
N ALA A 740 16.15 4.93 -32.59
CA ALA A 740 17.10 5.62 -33.48
C ALA A 740 16.45 6.64 -34.43
N ASN A 741 15.11 6.71 -34.50
CA ASN A 741 14.36 7.77 -35.17
C ASN A 741 13.97 8.90 -34.19
N LEU A 742 13.67 8.59 -32.93
CA LEU A 742 13.45 9.60 -31.86
C LEU A 742 14.72 10.40 -31.52
N ALA A 743 15.89 9.78 -31.68
CA ALA A 743 17.19 10.37 -31.41
C ALA A 743 17.72 11.35 -32.49
N ARG A 744 16.85 11.84 -33.39
CA ARG A 744 17.19 12.76 -34.49
C ARG A 744 16.72 14.18 -34.22
#